data_AF-A0A5J4UNF9-F1
#
_entry.id   AF-A0A5J4UNF9-F1
#
_cell.length_a   1.000
_cell.length_b   1.000
_cell.length_c   1.000
_cell.angle_alpha   90.00
_cell.angle_beta   90.00
_cell.angle_gamma   90.00
#
_symmetry.space_group_name_H-M   'P 1'
#
loop_
_entity.id
_entity.type
_entity.pdbx_description
1 polymer ?
#
loop_
_entity_poly.entity_id
_entity_poly.type
_entity_poly.pdbx_seq_one_letter_code
_entity_poly.pdbx_strand_id
1 'polypeptide(L)'
;MIGYDRSSSTFAIPLYYVYTIPEQYIYHVKNPSDSESFVNGSGDDNVGCGHYQWPCVTIEYGLEQSSIANNPYIIGIISGYKLRSQLMLNIDSQEIKMQNSIDDSNTDPAVNSILLIEDQGKLSISSGSVSFDKITFSISQNATAGYVITGESKSIQIIMNDCQMIMRSGSATIQSGLIELSKGSLSINGLDVNDISIQSKSMIKVNDGAGNVTLSSCSFKRLTRIGTNSKGGVIEAVIGSDNGLLRVSSTFEECKVSNNDGIGGAIYIKITSNILNKFDLSGTSYSGCDAKFGKSLFIDAYNLRTAVPIHTDQSQTKTKIGARDDISEKADLNNLMGYDNTGGIQSIEIPLYYVYTNVDMSVYHVSNSDSSPKGNDNFLCGYIDLPCLTMNEALSRNVNPNIKKVGIISGYQMKESISHSTSSLNILIQNSDDSSGNPTSSKSTLLIESEGKFLLNGGILSFINTILQINNIEREDYVITGLSVSSYISISNCCMTMTSGLTINKGFIELNSGSLSIVESQINDINISGQSVIKVNEGSVDVIISKSSFSKIQQSGTGNGAAINADIKSESKLIIKDGSSFSECQSVGSGGAIYAILKNVSNGGIFIEGTSKTSFSSCRSSDKGGCIYIDVGIGSEDKFKFDGASYSSDNEGIYGNNLFINAEDSLRSAVPINQGSKLGAGEDNYEKVNLNNMIGYDRSSSTFAIPLYYVYTIPEQYIYHVKNPNDPESFVNGSGDDNVGCGHYQWPCVTIEYGLEQSSIASSHYIIGIISGYKLRSQLMLNIDSQEIKMQNSIDDSNKDPAVNSILLIEDQGKLSISSGSVSFDKITFSISQNATAGYVITGESKSIQIIMNDCQMIMRSGSATIQSGLIELSKGSLSINGLDVNDISIQSKSMIKVNDGAGNVTLSSCSFKRLTRIGTNSKGGVIEAVIGSDNGLLRVSSTFEECKVSNNDGIGGAIYI
;
A
#
# COMPACT_ATOMS: atom_id res chain seq x y z
N MET A 1 -68.31 73.38 -29.15
CA MET A 1 -69.45 72.81 -29.91
C MET A 1 -69.62 71.37 -29.47
N ILE A 2 -70.86 70.88 -29.36
CA ILE A 2 -71.15 69.53 -28.88
C ILE A 2 -71.97 68.81 -29.97
N GLY A 3 -71.64 67.55 -30.27
CA GLY A 3 -72.33 66.68 -31.21
C GLY A 3 -72.94 65.45 -30.52
N TYR A 4 -73.75 64.68 -31.23
CA TYR A 4 -74.34 63.43 -30.72
C TYR A 4 -74.08 62.33 -31.73
N ASP A 5 -73.42 61.24 -31.30
CA ASP A 5 -73.28 60.05 -32.12
C ASP A 5 -74.48 59.14 -31.88
N ARG A 6 -75.30 58.93 -32.94
CA ARG A 6 -76.49 58.08 -32.89
C ARG A 6 -76.15 56.59 -32.73
N SER A 7 -74.90 56.19 -32.95
CA SER A 7 -74.49 54.79 -33.00
C SER A 7 -73.97 54.22 -31.67
N SER A 8 -73.49 55.06 -30.73
CA SER A 8 -72.96 54.53 -29.46
C SER A 8 -73.05 55.43 -28.21
N SER A 9 -73.36 56.73 -28.32
CA SER A 9 -73.18 57.63 -27.16
C SER A 9 -74.45 57.83 -26.31
N THR A 10 -74.32 57.67 -24.99
CA THR A 10 -75.28 58.16 -23.98
C THR A 10 -75.05 59.63 -23.61
N PHE A 11 -73.93 60.21 -24.06
CA PHE A 11 -73.53 61.59 -23.76
C PHE A 11 -73.23 62.39 -25.02
N ALA A 12 -73.35 63.71 -24.89
CA ALA A 12 -73.05 64.64 -25.97
C ALA A 12 -71.52 64.82 -26.07
N ILE A 13 -70.94 64.53 -27.25
CA ILE A 13 -69.50 64.47 -27.49
C ILE A 13 -68.97 65.88 -27.82
N PRO A 14 -67.94 66.40 -27.13
CA PRO A 14 -67.28 67.63 -27.53
C PRO A 14 -66.67 67.46 -28.93
N LEU A 15 -67.13 68.25 -29.90
CA LEU A 15 -66.66 68.17 -31.30
C LEU A 15 -65.14 68.32 -31.43
N TYR A 16 -64.50 69.02 -30.48
CA TYR A 16 -63.04 69.14 -30.39
C TYR A 16 -62.35 67.77 -30.53
N TYR A 17 -62.73 66.80 -29.68
CA TYR A 17 -62.09 65.48 -29.65
C TYR A 17 -62.38 64.62 -30.90
N VAL A 18 -63.42 64.95 -31.67
CA VAL A 18 -63.79 64.22 -32.89
C VAL A 18 -62.90 64.60 -34.09
N TYR A 19 -62.43 65.84 -34.18
CA TYR A 19 -61.58 66.29 -35.31
C TYR A 19 -60.10 66.45 -34.95
N THR A 20 -59.73 66.36 -33.68
CA THR A 20 -58.33 66.37 -33.23
C THR A 20 -57.85 64.96 -32.93
N ILE A 21 -56.62 64.64 -33.32
CA ILE A 21 -55.91 63.42 -32.90
C ILE A 21 -55.37 63.57 -31.46
N PRO A 22 -55.33 62.50 -30.65
CA PRO A 22 -54.68 62.52 -29.34
C PRO A 22 -53.19 62.92 -29.42
N GLU A 23 -52.68 63.57 -28.38
CA GLU A 23 -51.28 63.98 -28.32
C GLU A 23 -50.33 62.78 -28.42
N GLN A 24 -49.26 62.96 -29.22
CA GLN A 24 -48.30 61.90 -29.56
C GLN A 24 -48.93 60.60 -30.13
N TYR A 25 -50.18 60.63 -30.59
CA TYR A 25 -50.93 59.44 -31.01
C TYR A 25 -51.16 58.42 -29.89
N ILE A 26 -51.20 58.87 -28.63
CA ILE A 26 -51.47 58.02 -27.47
C ILE A 26 -52.97 57.99 -27.19
N TYR A 27 -53.60 56.83 -27.34
CA TYR A 27 -55.02 56.66 -27.08
C TYR A 27 -55.23 56.21 -25.63
N HIS A 28 -55.76 57.10 -24.80
CA HIS A 28 -55.91 56.88 -23.37
C HIS A 28 -57.13 56.02 -23.04
N VAL A 29 -56.99 55.16 -22.02
CA VAL A 29 -58.09 54.33 -21.49
C VAL A 29 -58.33 54.56 -20.01
N LYS A 30 -59.60 54.57 -19.60
CA LYS A 30 -60.07 54.64 -18.21
C LYS A 30 -61.42 53.95 -18.08
N ASN A 31 -61.72 53.28 -16.96
CA ASN A 31 -63.08 52.80 -16.74
C ASN A 31 -64.08 53.98 -16.67
N PRO A 32 -65.37 53.74 -16.98
CA PRO A 32 -66.42 54.75 -16.87
C PRO A 32 -66.59 55.22 -15.41
N SER A 33 -67.15 56.41 -15.24
CA SER A 33 -67.61 56.87 -13.93
C SER A 33 -68.89 56.13 -13.54
N ASP A 34 -69.08 55.87 -12.25
CA ASP A 34 -70.36 55.36 -11.71
C ASP A 34 -71.48 56.44 -11.74
N SER A 35 -71.18 57.64 -12.25
CA SER A 35 -72.09 58.78 -12.36
C SER A 35 -73.02 58.64 -13.57
N GLU A 36 -74.30 59.00 -13.39
CA GLU A 36 -75.28 59.12 -14.48
C GLU A 36 -75.00 60.30 -15.44
N SER A 37 -74.07 61.19 -15.08
CA SER A 37 -73.55 62.25 -15.95
C SER A 37 -72.07 62.04 -16.28
N PHE A 38 -71.66 62.33 -17.51
CA PHE A 38 -70.25 62.31 -17.91
C PHE A 38 -69.39 63.14 -16.94
N VAL A 39 -68.33 62.53 -16.44
CA VAL A 39 -67.31 63.18 -15.61
C VAL A 39 -66.08 63.40 -16.47
N ASN A 40 -65.54 64.63 -16.49
CA ASN A 40 -64.34 64.93 -17.27
C ASN A 40 -63.20 63.97 -16.90
N GLY A 41 -62.57 63.37 -17.90
CA GLY A 41 -61.59 62.32 -17.73
C GLY A 41 -62.16 60.98 -17.25
N SER A 42 -63.42 60.64 -17.54
CA SER A 42 -63.99 59.28 -17.42
C SER A 42 -64.10 58.62 -18.79
N GLY A 43 -64.02 57.29 -18.84
CA GLY A 43 -64.05 56.56 -20.12
C GLY A 43 -65.41 56.61 -20.80
N ASP A 44 -65.43 56.82 -22.12
CA ASP A 44 -66.61 56.69 -22.99
C ASP A 44 -66.19 56.17 -24.38
N ASP A 45 -66.64 54.97 -24.78
CA ASP A 45 -66.32 54.35 -26.09
C ASP A 45 -67.17 54.97 -27.23
N ASN A 46 -66.62 56.02 -27.85
CA ASN A 46 -67.19 56.70 -29.01
C ASN A 46 -66.10 57.16 -29.98
N VAL A 47 -66.49 57.61 -31.17
CA VAL A 47 -65.56 58.03 -32.24
C VAL A 47 -64.59 59.16 -31.89
N GLY A 48 -64.81 59.88 -30.79
CA GLY A 48 -63.92 60.94 -30.30
C GLY A 48 -63.07 60.53 -29.09
N CYS A 49 -63.11 59.27 -28.66
CA CYS A 49 -62.34 58.82 -27.49
C CYS A 49 -60.86 58.62 -27.78
N GLY A 50 -60.06 58.64 -26.70
CA GLY A 50 -58.63 58.42 -26.73
C GLY A 50 -57.81 59.62 -26.28
N HIS A 51 -58.44 60.79 -26.06
CA HIS A 51 -57.77 61.94 -25.44
C HIS A 51 -57.65 61.75 -23.93
N TYR A 52 -56.67 62.37 -23.26
CA TYR A 52 -56.50 62.23 -21.81
C TYR A 52 -57.74 62.66 -21.02
N GLN A 53 -58.38 63.76 -21.43
CA GLN A 53 -59.63 64.26 -20.84
C GLN A 53 -60.90 63.54 -21.35
N TRP A 54 -60.79 62.76 -22.43
CA TRP A 54 -61.88 61.99 -23.02
C TRP A 54 -61.41 60.57 -23.41
N PRO A 55 -61.00 59.75 -22.43
CA PRO A 55 -60.40 58.44 -22.67
C PRO A 55 -61.45 57.42 -23.16
N CYS A 56 -61.01 56.34 -23.79
CA CYS A 56 -61.87 55.19 -24.11
C CYS A 56 -62.12 54.34 -22.85
N VAL A 57 -63.24 53.61 -22.81
CA VAL A 57 -63.61 52.67 -21.74
C VAL A 57 -62.78 51.40 -21.79
N THR A 58 -62.53 50.86 -22.99
CA THR A 58 -61.86 49.57 -23.18
C THR A 58 -60.54 49.71 -23.92
N ILE A 59 -59.60 48.79 -23.64
CA ILE A 59 -58.34 48.70 -24.40
C ILE A 59 -58.64 48.26 -25.83
N GLU A 60 -59.59 47.35 -26.05
CA GLU A 60 -60.05 46.95 -27.39
C GLU A 60 -60.45 48.17 -28.23
N TYR A 61 -61.34 49.01 -27.70
CA TYR A 61 -61.82 50.18 -28.43
C TYR A 61 -60.74 51.25 -28.59
N GLY A 62 -59.88 51.44 -27.59
CA GLY A 62 -58.69 52.30 -27.71
C GLY A 62 -57.74 51.84 -28.82
N LEU A 63 -57.56 50.53 -29.00
CA LEU A 63 -56.77 49.95 -30.10
C LEU A 63 -57.45 50.13 -31.46
N GLU A 64 -58.78 50.00 -31.53
CA GLU A 64 -59.55 50.30 -32.74
C GLU A 64 -59.36 51.76 -33.16
N GLN A 65 -59.45 52.71 -32.23
CA GLN A 65 -59.18 54.13 -32.51
C GLN A 65 -57.71 54.37 -32.88
N SER A 66 -56.77 53.72 -32.18
CA SER A 66 -55.33 53.83 -32.49
C SER A 66 -54.96 53.26 -33.85
N SER A 67 -55.73 52.31 -34.39
CA SER A 67 -55.49 51.73 -35.72
C SER A 67 -55.63 52.73 -36.87
N ILE A 68 -56.27 53.88 -36.60
CA ILE A 68 -56.40 55.01 -37.51
C ILE A 68 -55.06 55.80 -37.59
N ALA A 69 -54.19 55.66 -36.59
CA ALA A 69 -52.84 56.22 -36.56
C ALA A 69 -51.77 55.24 -37.10
N ASN A 70 -50.52 55.70 -37.22
CA ASN A 70 -49.40 54.87 -37.69
C ASN A 70 -48.90 53.89 -36.60
N ASN A 71 -48.39 52.73 -37.01
CA ASN A 71 -47.70 51.73 -36.18
C ASN A 71 -46.42 52.33 -35.52
N PRO A 72 -46.16 52.15 -34.20
CA PRO A 72 -46.88 51.33 -33.21
C PRO A 72 -48.22 51.90 -32.73
N TYR A 73 -49.16 51.01 -32.38
CA TYR A 73 -50.41 51.38 -31.72
C TYR A 73 -50.14 51.68 -30.24
N ILE A 74 -50.36 52.93 -29.80
CA ILE A 74 -49.96 53.38 -28.46
C ILE A 74 -51.18 53.59 -27.58
N ILE A 75 -51.26 52.85 -26.47
CA ILE A 75 -52.31 52.94 -25.46
C ILE A 75 -51.76 53.56 -24.18
N GLY A 76 -52.35 54.67 -23.75
CA GLY A 76 -52.07 55.30 -22.46
C GLY A 76 -53.00 54.77 -21.37
N ILE A 77 -52.46 54.06 -20.38
CA ILE A 77 -53.27 53.59 -19.24
C ILE A 77 -53.46 54.74 -18.26
N ILE A 78 -54.68 55.24 -18.05
CA ILE A 78 -54.93 56.17 -16.94
C ILE A 78 -54.92 55.37 -15.64
N SER A 79 -54.09 55.79 -14.69
CA SER A 79 -53.86 55.08 -13.43
C SER A 79 -55.18 54.73 -12.70
N GLY A 80 -55.33 53.46 -12.33
CA GLY A 80 -56.54 52.91 -11.73
C GLY A 80 -57.48 52.20 -12.72
N TYR A 81 -57.09 52.03 -13.98
CA TYR A 81 -57.83 51.22 -14.96
C TYR A 81 -57.94 49.76 -14.49
N LYS A 82 -59.14 49.21 -14.53
CA LYS A 82 -59.50 47.83 -14.16
C LYS A 82 -59.70 46.99 -15.41
N LEU A 83 -58.90 45.94 -15.52
CA LEU A 83 -59.09 44.85 -16.48
C LEU A 83 -59.86 43.73 -15.78
N ARG A 84 -61.11 43.49 -16.22
CA ARG A 84 -62.04 42.50 -15.62
C ARG A 84 -62.34 41.30 -16.53
N SER A 85 -62.04 41.42 -17.81
CA SER A 85 -62.22 40.39 -18.83
C SER A 85 -60.90 40.04 -19.50
N GLN A 86 -60.84 38.84 -20.07
CA GLN A 86 -59.71 38.44 -20.89
C GLN A 86 -59.73 39.22 -22.22
N LEU A 87 -58.65 39.93 -22.49
CA LEU A 87 -58.38 40.62 -23.74
C LEU A 87 -57.50 39.74 -24.63
N MET A 88 -57.96 39.47 -25.85
CA MET A 88 -57.23 38.72 -26.87
C MET A 88 -56.55 39.69 -27.84
N LEU A 89 -55.23 39.69 -27.86
CA LEU A 89 -54.43 40.54 -28.75
C LEU A 89 -53.92 39.70 -29.93
N ASN A 90 -54.51 39.90 -31.10
CA ASN A 90 -54.08 39.30 -32.36
C ASN A 90 -53.73 40.40 -33.37
N ILE A 91 -52.45 40.68 -33.54
CA ILE A 91 -51.97 41.88 -34.22
C ILE A 91 -50.95 41.44 -35.28
N ASP A 92 -51.45 41.13 -36.49
CA ASP A 92 -50.69 40.53 -37.60
C ASP A 92 -49.41 41.32 -37.97
N SER A 93 -48.30 41.03 -37.29
CA SER A 93 -46.97 41.67 -37.48
C SER A 93 -46.86 43.14 -37.04
N GLN A 94 -47.75 43.64 -36.18
CA GLN A 94 -47.69 45.02 -35.67
C GLN A 94 -47.23 45.08 -34.21
N GLU A 95 -46.92 46.29 -33.72
CA GLU A 95 -46.49 46.55 -32.35
C GLU A 95 -47.56 47.35 -31.58
N ILE A 96 -47.99 46.84 -30.42
CA ILE A 96 -48.76 47.59 -29.42
C ILE A 96 -47.82 48.04 -28.33
N LYS A 97 -47.84 49.33 -28.00
CA LYS A 97 -47.18 49.89 -26.82
C LYS A 97 -48.22 50.34 -25.80
N MET A 98 -48.28 49.67 -24.65
CA MET A 98 -49.05 50.10 -23.49
C MET A 98 -48.12 50.86 -22.53
N GLN A 99 -48.41 52.12 -22.29
CA GLN A 99 -47.55 52.98 -21.47
C GLN A 99 -48.36 53.82 -20.48
N ASN A 100 -47.66 54.54 -19.60
CA ASN A 100 -48.29 55.54 -18.76
C ASN A 100 -49.00 56.62 -19.59
N SER A 101 -50.08 57.17 -19.03
CA SER A 101 -50.80 58.26 -19.69
C SER A 101 -50.02 59.56 -19.59
N ILE A 102 -49.87 60.26 -20.72
CA ILE A 102 -49.38 61.63 -20.84
C ILE A 102 -50.60 62.57 -20.79
N ASP A 103 -50.52 63.66 -20.02
CA ASP A 103 -51.55 64.70 -20.01
C ASP A 103 -51.28 65.76 -21.11
N ASP A 104 -52.23 66.69 -21.32
CA ASP A 104 -52.13 67.75 -22.35
C ASP A 104 -50.94 68.72 -22.15
N SER A 105 -50.15 68.57 -21.07
CA SER A 105 -48.91 69.34 -20.84
C SER A 105 -47.66 68.63 -21.36
N ASN A 106 -47.85 67.46 -21.98
CA ASN A 106 -46.80 66.61 -22.51
C ASN A 106 -45.77 66.18 -21.46
N THR A 107 -46.17 66.11 -20.20
CA THR A 107 -45.30 65.66 -19.11
C THR A 107 -45.47 64.16 -18.90
N ASP A 108 -44.40 63.41 -19.10
CA ASP A 108 -44.29 61.99 -18.73
C ASP A 108 -44.30 61.91 -17.19
N PRO A 109 -45.37 61.40 -16.54
CA PRO A 109 -45.40 61.33 -15.09
C PRO A 109 -44.31 60.40 -14.58
N ALA A 110 -43.56 60.86 -13.58
CA ALA A 110 -42.51 60.06 -12.92
C ALA A 110 -43.05 58.80 -12.20
N VAL A 111 -44.37 58.61 -12.15
CA VAL A 111 -45.06 57.51 -11.47
C VAL A 111 -45.73 56.62 -12.50
N ASN A 112 -45.56 55.30 -12.34
CA ASN A 112 -46.16 54.29 -13.19
C ASN A 112 -47.70 54.32 -13.16
N SER A 113 -48.32 54.05 -14.30
CA SER A 113 -49.77 53.89 -14.37
C SER A 113 -50.20 52.55 -13.77
N ILE A 114 -51.19 52.57 -12.88
CA ILE A 114 -51.69 51.36 -12.22
C ILE A 114 -52.75 50.68 -13.09
N LEU A 115 -52.44 49.46 -13.53
CA LEU A 115 -53.38 48.53 -14.17
C LEU A 115 -53.87 47.51 -13.13
N LEU A 116 -55.13 47.62 -12.74
CA LEU A 116 -55.78 46.74 -11.77
C LEU A 116 -56.28 45.47 -12.47
N ILE A 117 -55.81 44.30 -12.04
CA ILE A 117 -56.27 43.00 -12.53
C ILE A 117 -57.31 42.43 -11.56
N GLU A 118 -58.56 42.35 -12.02
CA GLU A 118 -59.71 41.84 -11.26
C GLU A 118 -60.42 40.72 -12.04
N ASP A 119 -61.22 39.90 -11.37
CA ASP A 119 -62.14 38.93 -12.00
C ASP A 119 -61.47 38.03 -13.07
N GLN A 120 -61.83 38.14 -14.35
CA GLN A 120 -61.25 37.38 -15.46
C GLN A 120 -60.16 38.15 -16.22
N GLY A 121 -59.67 39.27 -15.69
CA GLY A 121 -58.72 40.16 -16.35
C GLY A 121 -57.42 39.47 -16.74
N LYS A 122 -57.19 39.30 -18.05
CA LYS A 122 -55.99 38.66 -18.62
C LYS A 122 -55.66 39.27 -19.99
N LEU A 123 -54.41 39.18 -20.40
CA LEU A 123 -53.88 39.64 -21.69
C LEU A 123 -53.32 38.41 -22.42
N SER A 124 -54.02 37.94 -23.44
CA SER A 124 -53.60 36.76 -24.21
C SER A 124 -53.15 37.17 -25.60
N ILE A 125 -51.86 36.98 -25.89
CA ILE A 125 -51.21 37.47 -27.10
C ILE A 125 -51.01 36.30 -28.07
N SER A 126 -51.65 36.37 -29.24
CA SER A 126 -51.62 35.31 -30.25
C SER A 126 -50.76 35.65 -31.49
N SER A 127 -50.46 36.92 -31.74
CA SER A 127 -49.52 37.37 -32.78
C SER A 127 -49.07 38.82 -32.53
N GLY A 128 -47.93 39.23 -33.09
CA GLY A 128 -47.41 40.60 -33.00
C GLY A 128 -46.50 40.87 -31.80
N SER A 129 -46.09 42.13 -31.64
CA SER A 129 -45.29 42.59 -30.51
C SER A 129 -46.16 43.40 -29.54
N VAL A 130 -46.03 43.16 -28.23
CA VAL A 130 -46.68 43.96 -27.19
C VAL A 130 -45.63 44.43 -26.20
N SER A 131 -45.48 45.74 -26.03
CA SER A 131 -44.60 46.36 -25.07
C SER A 131 -45.38 47.05 -23.95
N PHE A 132 -44.91 46.90 -22.71
CA PHE A 132 -45.38 47.60 -21.53
C PHE A 132 -44.28 48.51 -21.02
N ASP A 133 -44.59 49.79 -20.80
CA ASP A 133 -43.61 50.80 -20.39
C ASP A 133 -44.16 51.57 -19.20
N LYS A 134 -43.47 51.52 -18.05
CA LYS A 134 -43.89 52.20 -16.80
C LYS A 134 -45.32 51.83 -16.33
N ILE A 135 -45.67 50.55 -16.38
CA ILE A 135 -46.95 50.03 -15.89
C ILE A 135 -46.78 49.33 -14.54
N THR A 136 -47.65 49.64 -13.59
CA THR A 136 -47.80 48.91 -12.32
C THR A 136 -48.96 47.93 -12.41
N PHE A 137 -48.67 46.63 -12.49
CA PHE A 137 -49.66 45.56 -12.44
C PHE A 137 -50.08 45.33 -10.99
N SER A 138 -51.29 45.77 -10.64
CA SER A 138 -51.87 45.57 -9.30
C SER A 138 -52.89 44.44 -9.34
N ILE A 139 -52.50 43.28 -8.81
CA ILE A 139 -53.31 42.06 -8.93
C ILE A 139 -54.19 41.89 -7.67
N SER A 140 -55.48 41.70 -7.88
CA SER A 140 -56.46 41.42 -6.85
C SER A 140 -56.45 39.95 -6.43
N GLN A 141 -56.72 39.65 -5.15
CA GLN A 141 -57.00 38.28 -4.70
C GLN A 141 -58.22 37.65 -5.40
N ASN A 142 -59.12 38.46 -5.96
CA ASN A 142 -60.29 38.01 -6.71
C ASN A 142 -59.98 37.72 -8.18
N ALA A 143 -58.77 38.03 -8.67
CA ALA A 143 -58.37 37.67 -10.02
C ALA A 143 -58.34 36.14 -10.16
N THR A 144 -58.91 35.65 -11.26
CA THR A 144 -59.03 34.22 -11.54
C THR A 144 -57.66 33.61 -11.77
N ALA A 145 -57.41 32.46 -11.17
CA ALA A 145 -56.15 31.74 -11.27
C ALA A 145 -55.62 31.63 -12.72
N GLY A 146 -54.30 31.70 -12.87
CA GLY A 146 -53.62 31.65 -14.15
C GLY A 146 -52.43 32.60 -14.22
N TYR A 147 -52.21 33.21 -15.39
CA TYR A 147 -51.21 34.24 -15.59
C TYR A 147 -51.89 35.49 -16.17
N VAL A 148 -51.43 36.67 -15.78
CA VAL A 148 -51.98 37.95 -16.28
C VAL A 148 -51.69 38.11 -17.76
N ILE A 149 -50.50 37.72 -18.21
CA ILE A 149 -50.06 37.80 -19.61
C ILE A 149 -49.73 36.39 -20.09
N THR A 150 -50.32 35.96 -21.20
CA THR A 150 -50.03 34.67 -21.84
C THR A 150 -49.57 34.85 -23.28
N GLY A 151 -48.60 34.03 -23.67
CA GLY A 151 -48.03 34.03 -25.01
C GLY A 151 -47.97 32.64 -25.63
N GLU A 152 -48.72 32.38 -26.71
CA GLU A 152 -48.95 31.02 -27.22
C GLU A 152 -48.45 30.75 -28.65
N SER A 153 -47.97 31.77 -29.37
CA SER A 153 -47.54 31.66 -30.78
C SER A 153 -46.05 31.99 -30.97
N LYS A 154 -45.41 31.42 -32.00
CA LYS A 154 -43.97 31.66 -32.28
C LYS A 154 -43.69 33.09 -32.75
N SER A 155 -44.68 33.78 -33.30
CA SER A 155 -44.54 35.12 -33.86
C SER A 155 -44.64 36.25 -32.82
N ILE A 156 -44.87 35.93 -31.54
CA ILE A 156 -45.08 36.96 -30.52
C ILE A 156 -43.76 37.48 -29.95
N GLN A 157 -43.78 38.75 -29.56
CA GLN A 157 -42.75 39.36 -28.72
C GLN A 157 -43.43 40.13 -27.59
N ILE A 158 -43.04 39.86 -26.34
CA ILE A 158 -43.51 40.58 -25.16
C ILE A 158 -42.35 41.37 -24.59
N ILE A 159 -42.53 42.68 -24.42
CA ILE A 159 -41.49 43.58 -23.90
C ILE A 159 -42.04 44.28 -22.65
N MET A 160 -41.23 44.40 -21.60
CA MET A 160 -41.57 45.17 -20.40
C MET A 160 -40.39 46.04 -20.01
N ASN A 161 -40.62 47.34 -19.83
CA ASN A 161 -39.61 48.31 -19.40
C ASN A 161 -40.13 49.07 -18.17
N ASP A 162 -39.31 49.14 -17.12
CA ASP A 162 -39.53 49.94 -15.91
C ASP A 162 -40.91 49.72 -15.27
N CYS A 163 -41.41 48.49 -15.33
CA CYS A 163 -42.71 48.09 -14.80
C CYS A 163 -42.64 47.70 -13.32
N GLN A 164 -43.79 47.64 -12.66
CA GLN A 164 -43.92 47.15 -11.28
C GLN A 164 -45.00 46.09 -11.18
N MET A 165 -44.87 45.18 -10.22
CA MET A 165 -45.94 44.26 -9.83
C MET A 165 -46.21 44.42 -8.34
N ILE A 166 -47.48 44.62 -7.96
CA ILE A 166 -47.91 44.75 -6.56
C ILE A 166 -49.16 43.92 -6.30
N MET A 167 -49.36 43.49 -5.06
CA MET A 167 -50.65 43.01 -4.60
C MET A 167 -51.56 44.19 -4.26
N ARG A 168 -52.86 44.07 -4.55
CA ARG A 168 -53.82 45.08 -4.11
C ARG A 168 -53.94 45.07 -2.58
N SER A 169 -54.00 46.27 -1.97
CA SER A 169 -54.10 46.47 -0.52
C SER A 169 -55.17 45.58 0.12
N GLY A 170 -54.80 44.88 1.20
CA GLY A 170 -55.65 43.95 1.93
C GLY A 170 -55.62 42.49 1.44
N SER A 171 -54.93 42.18 0.33
CA SER A 171 -54.76 40.80 -0.14
C SER A 171 -53.64 40.09 0.61
N ALA A 172 -53.91 38.92 1.19
CA ALA A 172 -52.86 38.09 1.81
C ALA A 172 -52.12 37.20 0.79
N THR A 173 -52.78 36.82 -0.30
CA THR A 173 -52.24 35.94 -1.36
C THR A 173 -53.03 36.14 -2.65
N ILE A 174 -52.37 36.07 -3.81
CA ILE A 174 -53.01 36.08 -5.14
C ILE A 174 -52.95 34.69 -5.79
N GLN A 175 -53.86 34.40 -6.73
CA GLN A 175 -53.90 33.10 -7.43
C GLN A 175 -53.24 33.12 -8.83
N SER A 176 -52.75 34.29 -9.24
CA SER A 176 -52.25 34.51 -10.60
C SER A 176 -50.80 34.95 -10.62
N GLY A 177 -50.00 34.31 -11.48
CA GLY A 177 -48.68 34.79 -11.85
C GLY A 177 -48.76 35.95 -12.84
N LEU A 178 -47.62 36.53 -13.19
CA LEU A 178 -47.56 37.65 -14.14
C LEU A 178 -47.54 37.16 -15.59
N ILE A 179 -46.60 36.27 -15.96
CA ILE A 179 -46.39 35.86 -17.35
C ILE A 179 -46.28 34.34 -17.48
N GLU A 180 -46.98 33.78 -18.46
CA GLU A 180 -46.69 32.44 -19.00
C GLU A 180 -46.39 32.53 -20.50
N LEU A 181 -45.16 32.14 -20.86
CA LEU A 181 -44.70 32.12 -22.23
C LEU A 181 -44.56 30.67 -22.71
N SER A 182 -45.43 30.27 -23.64
CA SER A 182 -45.37 28.96 -24.28
C SER A 182 -44.60 28.96 -25.59
N LYS A 183 -44.69 30.05 -26.37
CA LYS A 183 -43.96 30.27 -27.64
C LYS A 183 -43.65 31.76 -27.80
N GLY A 184 -42.70 32.10 -28.69
CA GLY A 184 -42.30 33.49 -28.97
C GLY A 184 -41.26 34.02 -27.98
N SER A 185 -41.02 35.33 -27.96
CA SER A 185 -39.92 35.94 -27.18
C SER A 185 -40.42 36.86 -26.06
N LEU A 186 -39.63 36.97 -24.99
CA LEU A 186 -39.90 37.83 -23.83
C LEU A 186 -38.65 38.64 -23.46
N SER A 187 -38.81 39.94 -23.28
CA SER A 187 -37.75 40.84 -22.80
C SER A 187 -38.29 41.71 -21.67
N ILE A 188 -37.74 41.56 -20.47
CA ILE A 188 -38.10 42.34 -19.29
C ILE A 188 -36.87 43.11 -18.83
N ASN A 189 -36.97 44.42 -18.75
CA ASN A 189 -35.94 45.30 -18.23
C ASN A 189 -36.51 46.17 -17.11
N GLY A 190 -35.90 46.14 -15.92
CA GLY A 190 -36.29 47.04 -14.82
C GLY A 190 -37.63 46.70 -14.15
N LEU A 191 -38.07 45.44 -14.14
CA LEU A 191 -39.27 45.04 -13.39
C LEU A 191 -38.99 44.99 -11.88
N ASP A 192 -39.74 45.76 -11.10
CA ASP A 192 -39.66 45.76 -9.64
C ASP A 192 -40.88 45.07 -9.00
N VAL A 193 -40.61 44.10 -8.12
CA VAL A 193 -41.61 43.24 -7.49
C VAL A 193 -41.26 43.11 -6.02
N ASN A 194 -42.18 43.48 -5.16
CA ASN A 194 -41.95 43.47 -3.72
C ASN A 194 -43.18 42.98 -2.95
N ASP A 195 -42.94 42.15 -1.94
CA ASP A 195 -43.96 41.67 -0.99
C ASP A 195 -45.16 40.98 -1.68
N ILE A 196 -44.90 39.90 -2.42
CA ILE A 196 -45.95 39.15 -3.14
C ILE A 196 -46.02 37.70 -2.66
N SER A 197 -47.24 37.23 -2.39
CA SER A 197 -47.52 35.80 -2.15
C SER A 197 -48.44 35.24 -3.25
N ILE A 198 -47.99 34.20 -3.96
CA ILE A 198 -48.71 33.59 -5.08
C ILE A 198 -49.07 32.13 -4.73
N GLN A 199 -50.35 31.78 -4.84
CA GLN A 199 -50.83 30.41 -4.64
C GLN A 199 -50.55 29.55 -5.89
N SER A 200 -49.81 28.47 -5.70
CA SER A 200 -49.55 27.37 -6.65
C SER A 200 -48.83 27.71 -7.97
N LYS A 201 -48.68 28.98 -8.34
CA LYS A 201 -48.05 29.45 -9.59
C LYS A 201 -46.73 30.17 -9.32
N SER A 202 -45.78 30.04 -10.25
CA SER A 202 -44.62 30.96 -10.33
C SER A 202 -45.08 32.32 -10.83
N MET A 203 -44.27 33.35 -10.62
CA MET A 203 -44.55 34.67 -11.20
C MET A 203 -44.35 34.67 -12.72
N ILE A 204 -43.28 34.03 -13.20
CA ILE A 204 -42.96 33.85 -14.61
C ILE A 204 -42.83 32.36 -14.88
N LYS A 205 -43.53 31.90 -15.92
CA LYS A 205 -43.44 30.54 -16.42
C LYS A 205 -42.98 30.54 -17.87
N VAL A 206 -41.94 29.76 -18.16
CA VAL A 206 -41.40 29.57 -19.51
C VAL A 206 -41.58 28.10 -19.86
N ASN A 207 -42.44 27.79 -20.82
CA ASN A 207 -42.67 26.41 -21.23
C ASN A 207 -41.74 25.98 -22.38
N ASP A 208 -41.72 24.68 -22.66
CA ASP A 208 -41.03 24.12 -23.82
C ASP A 208 -41.58 24.72 -25.12
N GLY A 209 -40.67 25.18 -25.99
CA GLY A 209 -40.99 25.88 -27.25
C GLY A 209 -41.01 27.41 -27.19
N ALA A 210 -40.79 28.02 -26.02
CA ALA A 210 -40.55 29.45 -25.88
C ALA A 210 -39.22 29.85 -26.54
N GLY A 211 -39.21 30.96 -27.28
CA GLY A 211 -38.03 31.56 -27.92
C GLY A 211 -37.08 32.21 -26.92
N ASN A 212 -36.44 33.32 -27.29
CA ASN A 212 -35.50 34.00 -26.40
C ASN A 212 -36.24 34.70 -25.25
N VAL A 213 -35.80 34.46 -24.02
CA VAL A 213 -36.32 35.08 -22.80
C VAL A 213 -35.19 35.82 -22.11
N THR A 214 -35.30 37.13 -21.96
CA THR A 214 -34.27 37.97 -21.31
C THR A 214 -34.88 38.77 -20.17
N LEU A 215 -34.31 38.66 -18.97
CA LEU A 215 -34.63 39.47 -17.80
C LEU A 215 -33.36 40.23 -17.38
N SER A 216 -33.39 41.56 -17.41
CA SER A 216 -32.27 42.42 -17.04
C SER A 216 -32.68 43.47 -16.02
N SER A 217 -31.79 43.77 -15.07
CA SER A 217 -31.97 44.87 -14.11
C SER A 217 -33.28 44.81 -13.31
N CYS A 218 -33.87 43.62 -13.13
CA CYS A 218 -35.09 43.44 -12.36
C CYS A 218 -34.78 43.25 -10.86
N SER A 219 -35.74 43.60 -10.00
CA SER A 219 -35.66 43.35 -8.55
C SER A 219 -36.86 42.54 -8.07
N PHE A 220 -36.58 41.38 -7.49
CA PHE A 220 -37.59 40.49 -6.92
C PHE A 220 -37.32 40.33 -5.44
N LYS A 221 -38.20 40.90 -4.60
CA LYS A 221 -38.03 40.94 -3.14
C LYS A 221 -39.21 40.33 -2.41
N ARG A 222 -38.92 39.44 -1.45
CA ARG A 222 -39.91 38.80 -0.55
C ARG A 222 -41.09 38.17 -1.32
N LEU A 223 -40.77 37.47 -2.40
CA LEU A 223 -41.76 36.73 -3.20
C LEU A 223 -41.91 35.31 -2.65
N THR A 224 -43.12 34.93 -2.24
CA THR A 224 -43.41 33.59 -1.72
C THR A 224 -44.39 32.86 -2.63
N ARG A 225 -44.00 31.70 -3.16
CA ARG A 225 -44.94 30.77 -3.80
C ARG A 225 -45.44 29.75 -2.79
N ILE A 226 -46.74 29.75 -2.55
CA ILE A 226 -47.41 28.88 -1.58
C ILE A 226 -47.99 27.66 -2.30
N GLY A 227 -47.71 26.46 -1.82
CA GLY A 227 -48.27 25.22 -2.36
C GLY A 227 -47.28 24.06 -2.28
N THR A 228 -47.80 22.84 -2.36
CA THR A 228 -47.02 21.61 -2.36
C THR A 228 -46.27 21.43 -3.68
N ASN A 229 -45.05 20.87 -3.63
CA ASN A 229 -44.17 20.61 -4.78
C ASN A 229 -43.92 21.84 -5.67
N SER A 230 -43.84 23.03 -5.06
CA SER A 230 -43.61 24.29 -5.77
C SER A 230 -42.20 24.37 -6.36
N LYS A 231 -42.08 24.88 -7.60
CA LYS A 231 -40.83 24.89 -8.38
C LYS A 231 -40.51 26.29 -8.88
N GLY A 232 -39.53 26.99 -8.29
CA GLY A 232 -39.32 28.39 -8.66
C GLY A 232 -40.42 29.28 -8.10
N GLY A 233 -40.09 30.15 -7.15
CA GLY A 233 -41.01 31.20 -6.70
C GLY A 233 -41.22 32.23 -7.81
N VAL A 234 -40.11 32.71 -8.38
CA VAL A 234 -40.13 33.76 -9.41
C VAL A 234 -40.20 33.13 -10.79
N ILE A 235 -39.24 32.26 -11.14
CA ILE A 235 -39.11 31.69 -12.48
C ILE A 235 -39.24 30.18 -12.43
N GLU A 236 -40.20 29.63 -13.17
CA GLU A 236 -40.32 28.21 -13.47
C GLU A 236 -40.10 28.02 -14.98
N ALA A 237 -38.97 27.44 -15.38
CA ALA A 237 -38.61 27.29 -16.80
C ALA A 237 -38.48 25.82 -17.20
N VAL A 238 -39.03 25.46 -18.35
CA VAL A 238 -38.82 24.17 -19.04
C VAL A 238 -38.17 24.46 -20.39
N ILE A 239 -36.97 23.93 -20.59
CA ILE A 239 -36.10 24.19 -21.73
C ILE A 239 -35.86 22.87 -22.48
N GLY A 240 -36.49 22.74 -23.65
CA GLY A 240 -36.24 21.69 -24.63
C GLY A 240 -35.33 22.13 -25.77
N SER A 241 -35.22 21.27 -26.80
CA SER A 241 -34.41 21.54 -28.00
C SER A 241 -34.84 22.80 -28.73
N ASP A 242 -36.15 23.04 -28.73
CA ASP A 242 -36.83 24.05 -29.54
C ASP A 242 -36.87 25.42 -28.84
N ASN A 243 -36.48 25.49 -27.57
CA ASN A 243 -36.43 26.74 -26.84
C ASN A 243 -35.29 27.65 -27.34
N GLY A 244 -35.50 28.97 -27.24
CA GLY A 244 -34.42 29.95 -27.34
C GLY A 244 -33.54 29.98 -26.09
N LEU A 245 -32.75 31.05 -25.95
CA LEU A 245 -31.89 31.26 -24.78
C LEU A 245 -32.69 31.91 -23.63
N LEU A 246 -32.59 31.35 -22.42
CA LEU A 246 -33.02 32.00 -21.18
C LEU A 246 -31.85 32.80 -20.57
N ARG A 247 -31.90 34.13 -20.64
CA ARG A 247 -30.90 35.01 -20.03
C ARG A 247 -31.48 35.78 -18.85
N VAL A 248 -30.83 35.73 -17.69
CA VAL A 248 -31.26 36.44 -16.47
C VAL A 248 -30.07 37.15 -15.84
N SER A 249 -30.23 38.44 -15.59
CA SER A 249 -29.24 39.30 -14.93
C SER A 249 -29.97 40.25 -13.98
N SER A 250 -30.37 39.73 -12.81
CA SER A 250 -31.32 40.41 -11.91
C SER A 250 -31.10 40.04 -10.43
N THR A 251 -31.79 40.74 -9.52
CA THR A 251 -31.65 40.54 -8.07
C THR A 251 -32.83 39.75 -7.50
N PHE A 252 -32.54 38.72 -6.71
CA PHE A 252 -33.52 37.89 -6.00
C PHE A 252 -33.22 37.92 -4.50
N GLU A 253 -34.11 38.53 -3.73
CA GLU A 253 -33.96 38.74 -2.30
C GLU A 253 -35.17 38.13 -1.56
N GLU A 254 -34.91 37.18 -0.67
CA GLU A 254 -35.93 36.52 0.14
C GLU A 254 -37.06 35.86 -0.67
N CYS A 255 -36.74 35.32 -1.85
CA CYS A 255 -37.68 34.56 -2.67
C CYS A 255 -37.80 33.11 -2.17
N LYS A 256 -39.03 32.63 -1.95
CA LYS A 256 -39.28 31.37 -1.23
C LYS A 256 -40.31 30.49 -1.91
N VAL A 257 -40.08 29.18 -1.80
CA VAL A 257 -41.09 28.12 -2.03
C VAL A 257 -41.28 27.32 -0.73
N SER A 258 -42.15 26.31 -0.74
CA SER A 258 -42.31 25.41 0.41
C SER A 258 -40.98 24.73 0.81
N ASN A 259 -40.61 24.80 2.09
CA ASN A 259 -39.40 24.16 2.61
C ASN A 259 -39.55 22.65 2.83
N ASN A 260 -40.77 22.11 2.74
CA ASN A 260 -41.02 20.68 2.95
C ASN A 260 -40.83 19.85 1.67
N ASP A 261 -41.14 20.44 0.52
CA ASP A 261 -41.26 19.75 -0.77
C ASP A 261 -40.98 20.64 -2.00
N GLY A 262 -40.72 21.94 -1.82
CA GLY A 262 -40.42 22.86 -2.92
C GLY A 262 -38.94 22.92 -3.27
N ILE A 263 -38.64 23.21 -4.54
CA ILE A 263 -37.28 23.28 -5.08
C ILE A 263 -37.06 24.57 -5.86
N GLY A 264 -35.86 25.15 -5.77
CA GLY A 264 -35.52 26.40 -6.46
C GLY A 264 -36.29 27.58 -5.89
N GLY A 265 -35.88 28.15 -4.76
CA GLY A 265 -36.67 29.21 -4.08
C GLY A 265 -36.94 30.41 -4.98
N ALA A 266 -35.93 30.86 -5.74
CA ALA A 266 -36.09 31.89 -6.76
C ALA A 266 -36.37 31.30 -8.15
N ILE A 267 -35.51 30.39 -8.60
CA ILE A 267 -35.48 29.90 -9.98
C ILE A 267 -35.46 28.37 -9.99
N TYR A 268 -36.34 27.78 -10.80
CA TYR A 268 -36.27 26.38 -11.20
C TYR A 268 -36.14 26.27 -12.72
N ILE A 269 -35.19 25.46 -13.20
CA ILE A 269 -34.97 25.19 -14.61
C ILE A 269 -35.02 23.68 -14.83
N LYS A 270 -35.89 23.22 -15.72
CA LYS A 270 -35.90 21.85 -16.23
C LYS A 270 -35.32 21.81 -17.65
N ILE A 271 -34.34 20.95 -17.90
CA ILE A 271 -33.71 20.76 -19.22
C ILE A 271 -34.06 19.36 -19.72
N THR A 272 -34.87 19.27 -20.77
CA THR A 272 -35.50 18.00 -21.20
C THR A 272 -34.65 17.19 -22.19
N SER A 273 -33.52 17.72 -22.66
CA SER A 273 -32.63 17.07 -23.62
C SER A 273 -31.16 17.38 -23.32
N ASN A 274 -30.23 16.65 -23.93
CA ASN A 274 -28.79 16.83 -23.72
C ASN A 274 -28.26 18.08 -24.48
N ILE A 275 -28.61 19.27 -23.99
CA ILE A 275 -28.32 20.55 -24.65
C ILE A 275 -27.42 21.43 -23.80
N LEU A 276 -26.45 22.09 -24.44
CA LEU A 276 -25.50 23.02 -23.83
C LEU A 276 -25.90 24.48 -24.12
N ASN A 277 -25.59 25.41 -23.23
CA ASN A 277 -25.72 26.87 -23.43
C ASN A 277 -27.14 27.40 -23.72
N LYS A 278 -28.17 26.79 -23.13
CA LYS A 278 -29.58 27.24 -23.30
C LYS A 278 -30.07 28.16 -22.18
N PHE A 279 -29.25 28.40 -21.17
CA PHE A 279 -29.50 29.42 -20.16
C PHE A 279 -28.20 30.17 -19.81
N ASP A 280 -28.34 31.38 -19.31
CA ASP A 280 -27.25 32.27 -18.88
C ASP A 280 -27.77 33.19 -17.76
N LEU A 281 -27.41 32.86 -16.52
CA LEU A 281 -27.79 33.60 -15.31
C LEU A 281 -26.69 34.57 -14.88
N SER A 282 -25.76 34.93 -15.79
CA SER A 282 -24.65 35.83 -15.48
C SER A 282 -25.13 37.21 -15.00
N GLY A 283 -24.58 37.65 -13.86
CA GLY A 283 -24.98 38.91 -13.21
C GLY A 283 -26.25 38.80 -12.36
N THR A 284 -26.79 37.59 -12.19
CA THR A 284 -27.82 37.33 -11.19
C THR A 284 -27.22 37.31 -9.78
N SER A 285 -27.95 37.85 -8.80
CA SER A 285 -27.59 37.76 -7.38
C SER A 285 -28.73 37.19 -6.55
N TYR A 286 -28.39 36.32 -5.61
CA TYR A 286 -29.35 35.68 -4.71
C TYR A 286 -29.02 36.04 -3.26
N SER A 287 -30.02 36.37 -2.44
CA SER A 287 -29.86 36.65 -1.01
C SER A 287 -31.10 36.20 -0.23
N GLY A 288 -30.93 35.44 0.85
CA GLY A 288 -32.04 35.06 1.75
C GLY A 288 -33.16 34.20 1.14
N CYS A 289 -32.99 33.66 -0.06
CA CYS A 289 -33.95 32.76 -0.69
C CYS A 289 -34.05 31.42 0.06
N ASP A 290 -35.17 30.72 -0.07
CA ASP A 290 -35.44 29.50 0.69
C ASP A 290 -36.26 28.45 -0.08
N ALA A 291 -35.91 27.18 0.12
CA ALA A 291 -36.54 25.99 -0.47
C ALA A 291 -36.06 24.73 0.27
N LYS A 292 -36.68 23.57 0.01
CA LYS A 292 -36.15 22.28 0.49
C LYS A 292 -34.77 21.98 -0.11
N PHE A 293 -34.65 22.16 -1.43
CA PHE A 293 -33.42 21.95 -2.19
C PHE A 293 -33.23 23.07 -3.21
N GLY A 294 -31.99 23.54 -3.37
CA GLY A 294 -31.69 24.70 -4.21
C GLY A 294 -32.40 25.93 -3.67
N LYS A 295 -31.99 26.43 -2.50
CA LYS A 295 -32.59 27.60 -1.84
C LYS A 295 -32.80 28.77 -2.80
N SER A 296 -31.86 28.95 -3.72
CA SER A 296 -31.90 29.99 -4.74
C SER A 296 -32.21 29.43 -6.12
N LEU A 297 -31.41 28.46 -6.58
CA LEU A 297 -31.50 27.87 -7.92
C LEU A 297 -31.58 26.34 -7.84
N PHE A 298 -32.49 25.76 -8.63
CA PHE A 298 -32.54 24.33 -8.85
C PHE A 298 -32.54 24.00 -10.35
N ILE A 299 -31.63 23.13 -10.80
CA ILE A 299 -31.53 22.67 -12.19
C ILE A 299 -31.85 21.17 -12.31
N ASP A 300 -32.97 20.84 -12.94
CA ASP A 300 -33.40 19.48 -13.23
C ASP A 300 -33.03 19.12 -14.68
N ALA A 301 -31.87 18.51 -14.89
CA ALA A 301 -31.30 18.33 -16.23
C ALA A 301 -31.31 16.88 -16.71
N TYR A 302 -31.52 16.67 -18.01
CA TYR A 302 -31.29 15.36 -18.65
C TYR A 302 -29.87 14.84 -18.38
N ASN A 303 -28.87 15.71 -18.52
CA ASN A 303 -27.48 15.47 -18.11
C ASN A 303 -26.97 16.73 -17.42
N LEU A 304 -26.70 16.64 -16.12
CA LEU A 304 -26.35 17.79 -15.30
C LEU A 304 -24.93 18.28 -15.59
N ARG A 305 -24.00 17.37 -15.92
CA ARG A 305 -22.63 17.74 -16.33
C ARG A 305 -22.62 18.56 -17.62
N THR A 306 -23.47 18.22 -18.59
CA THR A 306 -23.60 19.01 -19.82
C THR A 306 -24.22 20.37 -19.54
N ALA A 307 -25.23 20.44 -18.67
CA ALA A 307 -25.89 21.70 -18.32
C ALA A 307 -24.98 22.63 -17.51
N VAL A 308 -24.13 22.07 -16.64
CA VAL A 308 -23.26 22.76 -15.70
C VAL A 308 -21.82 22.21 -15.86
N PRO A 309 -21.09 22.55 -16.94
CA PRO A 309 -19.77 22.01 -17.18
C PRO A 309 -18.74 22.49 -16.15
N ILE A 310 -17.65 21.75 -15.98
CA ILE A 310 -16.55 22.12 -15.07
C ILE A 310 -16.06 23.54 -15.39
N HIS A 311 -15.83 24.33 -14.35
CA HIS A 311 -15.30 25.67 -14.49
C HIS A 311 -13.86 25.61 -14.98
N THR A 312 -13.60 26.21 -16.13
CA THR A 312 -12.27 26.41 -16.70
C THR A 312 -12.21 27.81 -17.31
N ASP A 313 -11.02 28.27 -17.71
CA ASP A 313 -10.90 29.53 -18.48
C ASP A 313 -11.76 29.52 -19.76
N GLN A 314 -12.06 28.34 -20.30
CA GLN A 314 -12.92 28.12 -21.46
C GLN A 314 -14.40 27.90 -21.11
N SER A 315 -14.72 27.65 -19.83
CA SER A 315 -16.04 27.29 -19.32
C SER A 315 -16.38 28.11 -18.09
N GLN A 316 -16.99 29.29 -18.30
CA GLN A 316 -17.36 30.24 -17.24
C GLN A 316 -18.64 29.82 -16.47
N THR A 317 -18.82 28.54 -16.18
CA THR A 317 -20.07 27.98 -15.62
C THR A 317 -20.48 28.60 -14.30
N LYS A 318 -19.53 28.82 -13.40
CA LYS A 318 -19.77 29.48 -12.10
C LYS A 318 -20.51 30.82 -12.29
N THR A 319 -20.02 31.64 -13.22
CA THR A 319 -20.66 32.91 -13.60
C THR A 319 -22.01 32.69 -14.24
N LYS A 320 -22.14 31.70 -15.15
CA LYS A 320 -23.39 31.39 -15.87
C LYS A 320 -24.54 30.93 -14.97
N ILE A 321 -24.29 30.38 -13.79
CA ILE A 321 -25.36 29.99 -12.85
C ILE A 321 -25.62 31.07 -11.77
N GLY A 322 -24.85 32.15 -11.76
CA GLY A 322 -24.92 33.20 -10.74
C GLY A 322 -24.40 32.73 -9.37
N ALA A 323 -23.44 31.80 -9.34
CA ALA A 323 -22.85 31.32 -8.10
C ALA A 323 -21.98 32.40 -7.43
N ARG A 324 -21.96 32.38 -6.09
CA ARG A 324 -21.06 33.20 -5.26
C ARG A 324 -19.63 32.67 -5.34
N ASP A 325 -18.72 33.22 -4.53
CA ASP A 325 -17.38 32.62 -4.38
C ASP A 325 -17.46 31.18 -3.83
N ASP A 326 -16.40 30.39 -4.07
CA ASP A 326 -16.42 28.96 -3.76
C ASP A 326 -16.44 28.68 -2.26
N ILE A 327 -15.95 29.62 -1.45
CA ILE A 327 -15.99 29.53 0.02
C ILE A 327 -17.46 29.62 0.48
N SER A 328 -18.20 30.57 -0.08
CA SER A 328 -19.61 30.78 0.22
C SER A 328 -20.49 29.62 -0.25
N GLU A 329 -20.27 29.09 -1.46
CA GLU A 329 -21.07 27.96 -1.97
C GLU A 329 -20.72 26.64 -1.26
N LYS A 330 -19.45 26.42 -0.88
CA LYS A 330 -19.04 25.27 -0.06
C LYS A 330 -19.64 25.33 1.35
N ALA A 331 -19.84 26.53 1.91
CA ALA A 331 -20.46 26.72 3.23
C ALA A 331 -21.98 26.47 3.23
N ASP A 332 -22.66 26.57 2.08
CA ASP A 332 -24.09 26.30 1.94
C ASP A 332 -24.40 25.50 0.66
N LEU A 333 -24.05 24.21 0.66
CA LEU A 333 -24.23 23.29 -0.47
C LEU A 333 -25.70 23.16 -0.95
N ASN A 334 -26.66 23.59 -0.13
CA ASN A 334 -28.08 23.56 -0.49
C ASN A 334 -28.55 24.81 -1.26
N ASN A 335 -27.68 25.82 -1.42
CA ASN A 335 -28.04 27.08 -2.09
C ASN A 335 -28.35 26.88 -3.58
N LEU A 336 -27.46 26.17 -4.28
CA LEU A 336 -27.58 25.85 -5.70
C LEU A 336 -27.52 24.33 -5.85
N MET A 337 -28.61 23.71 -6.31
CA MET A 337 -28.70 22.25 -6.44
C MET A 337 -29.25 21.83 -7.80
N GLY A 338 -29.19 20.54 -8.10
CA GLY A 338 -29.80 19.99 -9.30
C GLY A 338 -30.01 18.49 -9.28
N TYR A 339 -30.68 18.01 -10.32
CA TYR A 339 -30.83 16.60 -10.64
C TYR A 339 -30.10 16.27 -11.93
N ASP A 340 -29.44 15.12 -11.93
CA ASP A 340 -28.99 14.44 -13.15
C ASP A 340 -29.93 13.27 -13.45
N ASN A 341 -30.54 13.27 -14.63
CA ASN A 341 -31.48 12.25 -15.07
C ASN A 341 -30.86 11.27 -16.09
N THR A 342 -29.53 11.24 -16.22
CA THR A 342 -28.83 10.34 -17.13
C THR A 342 -29.09 8.89 -16.73
N GLY A 343 -29.51 8.05 -17.68
CA GLY A 343 -29.72 6.62 -17.46
C GLY A 343 -31.02 6.24 -16.75
N GLY A 344 -31.94 7.18 -16.51
CA GLY A 344 -33.28 6.90 -15.97
C GLY A 344 -33.31 6.46 -14.49
N ILE A 345 -32.22 6.70 -13.75
CA ILE A 345 -32.10 6.39 -12.32
C ILE A 345 -32.83 7.46 -11.50
N GLN A 346 -33.37 7.09 -10.33
CA GLN A 346 -33.96 8.03 -9.39
C GLN A 346 -32.95 9.12 -9.01
N SER A 347 -33.28 10.37 -9.32
CA SER A 347 -32.37 11.50 -9.27
C SER A 347 -32.01 11.86 -7.83
N ILE A 348 -30.72 11.89 -7.52
CA ILE A 348 -30.18 12.36 -6.24
C ILE A 348 -29.99 13.87 -6.32
N GLU A 349 -30.37 14.59 -5.27
CA GLU A 349 -30.13 16.02 -5.15
C GLU A 349 -28.62 16.30 -5.07
N ILE A 350 -28.08 17.01 -6.06
CA ILE A 350 -26.66 17.28 -6.20
C ILE A 350 -26.40 18.78 -5.98
N PRO A 351 -25.55 19.17 -5.01
CA PRO A 351 -25.00 20.51 -4.95
C PRO A 351 -24.26 20.85 -6.24
N LEU A 352 -24.63 21.96 -6.90
CA LEU A 352 -24.01 22.33 -8.18
C LEU A 352 -22.50 22.63 -8.03
N TYR A 353 -22.06 22.99 -6.83
CA TYR A 353 -20.65 23.12 -6.44
C TYR A 353 -19.82 21.94 -6.96
N TYR A 354 -20.19 20.70 -6.61
CA TYR A 354 -19.46 19.49 -7.01
C TYR A 354 -19.52 19.20 -8.53
N VAL A 355 -20.45 19.82 -9.25
CA VAL A 355 -20.59 19.67 -10.71
C VAL A 355 -19.62 20.58 -11.46
N TYR A 356 -19.43 21.82 -10.99
CA TYR A 356 -18.54 22.77 -11.66
C TYR A 356 -17.12 22.83 -11.09
N THR A 357 -16.83 22.21 -9.93
CA THR A 357 -15.47 22.09 -9.39
C THR A 357 -14.78 20.79 -9.83
N ASN A 358 -13.46 20.70 -9.56
CA ASN A 358 -12.71 19.44 -9.61
C ASN A 358 -12.58 18.87 -8.20
N VAL A 359 -12.33 17.55 -8.10
CA VAL A 359 -11.99 16.90 -6.83
C VAL A 359 -10.62 17.40 -6.36
N ASP A 360 -10.54 17.82 -5.10
CA ASP A 360 -9.34 18.40 -4.50
C ASP A 360 -8.13 17.48 -4.66
N MET A 361 -7.02 18.04 -5.15
CA MET A 361 -5.74 17.34 -5.41
C MET A 361 -5.83 16.05 -6.25
N SER A 362 -6.96 15.81 -6.93
CA SER A 362 -7.26 14.53 -7.62
C SER A 362 -7.25 13.30 -6.69
N VAL A 363 -7.60 13.47 -5.41
CA VAL A 363 -7.78 12.37 -4.45
C VAL A 363 -9.25 11.98 -4.42
N TYR A 364 -9.58 10.84 -5.02
CA TYR A 364 -10.98 10.38 -5.09
C TYR A 364 -11.31 9.57 -3.84
N HIS A 365 -12.23 10.08 -3.03
CA HIS A 365 -12.54 9.50 -1.74
C HIS A 365 -13.53 8.33 -1.85
N VAL A 366 -13.37 7.32 -0.99
CA VAL A 366 -14.27 6.17 -0.86
C VAL A 366 -14.86 6.06 0.55
N SER A 367 -16.10 5.57 0.63
CA SER A 367 -16.82 5.37 1.88
C SER A 367 -17.88 4.28 1.71
N ASN A 368 -18.27 3.62 2.79
CA ASN A 368 -19.31 2.58 2.74
C ASN A 368 -20.72 3.18 2.52
N SER A 369 -21.71 2.34 2.21
CA SER A 369 -23.09 2.80 2.00
C SER A 369 -23.81 3.21 3.30
N ASP A 370 -23.31 2.77 4.44
CA ASP A 370 -23.85 2.97 5.79
C ASP A 370 -23.08 3.99 6.64
N SER A 371 -21.98 4.53 6.12
CA SER A 371 -21.15 5.55 6.79
C SER A 371 -21.71 6.97 6.60
N SER A 372 -21.08 7.94 7.27
CA SER A 372 -21.37 9.36 7.09
C SER A 372 -20.05 10.08 6.82
N PRO A 373 -19.83 10.64 5.61
CA PRO A 373 -20.72 10.65 4.44
C PRO A 373 -20.85 9.26 3.77
N LYS A 374 -22.01 9.01 3.15
CA LYS A 374 -22.34 7.74 2.48
C LYS A 374 -21.66 7.67 1.11
N GLY A 375 -21.05 6.53 0.82
CA GLY A 375 -20.56 6.22 -0.53
C GLY A 375 -21.70 6.08 -1.54
N ASN A 376 -21.52 6.66 -2.72
CA ASN A 376 -22.46 6.55 -3.83
C ASN A 376 -21.73 6.62 -5.17
N ASP A 377 -21.78 5.55 -5.98
CA ASP A 377 -21.18 5.48 -7.32
C ASP A 377 -21.99 6.23 -8.38
N ASN A 378 -22.26 7.50 -8.11
CA ASN A 378 -22.79 8.42 -9.10
C ASN A 378 -21.64 9.05 -9.91
N PHE A 379 -21.97 9.74 -11.01
CA PHE A 379 -20.96 10.29 -11.91
C PHE A 379 -20.11 11.45 -11.35
N LEU A 380 -20.48 11.96 -10.17
CA LEU A 380 -19.83 13.04 -9.44
C LEU A 380 -19.08 12.57 -8.20
N CYS A 381 -19.09 11.27 -7.91
CA CYS A 381 -18.47 10.74 -6.71
C CYS A 381 -16.97 11.02 -6.70
N GLY A 382 -16.41 11.09 -5.49
CA GLY A 382 -14.98 11.25 -5.25
C GLY A 382 -14.64 12.45 -4.37
N TYR A 383 -15.59 13.34 -4.09
CA TYR A 383 -15.41 14.39 -3.09
C TYR A 383 -15.50 13.81 -1.68
N ILE A 384 -14.91 14.49 -0.69
CA ILE A 384 -14.95 14.03 0.70
C ILE A 384 -16.38 13.90 1.22
N ASP A 385 -17.27 14.85 0.92
CA ASP A 385 -18.68 14.82 1.35
C ASP A 385 -19.59 14.03 0.39
N LEU A 386 -19.07 13.66 -0.79
CA LEU A 386 -19.75 12.82 -1.79
C LEU A 386 -18.79 11.73 -2.30
N PRO A 387 -18.37 10.79 -1.43
CA PRO A 387 -17.40 9.77 -1.78
C PRO A 387 -18.01 8.72 -2.72
N CYS A 388 -17.15 8.03 -3.47
CA CYS A 388 -17.55 6.84 -4.23
C CYS A 388 -17.87 5.69 -3.27
N LEU A 389 -18.82 4.85 -3.68
CA LEU A 389 -19.16 3.60 -2.98
C LEU A 389 -18.12 2.51 -3.27
N THR A 390 -17.49 2.53 -4.44
CA THR A 390 -16.46 1.58 -4.83
C THR A 390 -15.13 2.25 -5.18
N MET A 391 -14.03 1.55 -4.91
CA MET A 391 -12.68 1.93 -5.29
C MET A 391 -12.47 1.80 -6.80
N ASN A 392 -13.11 0.82 -7.46
CA ASN A 392 -13.11 0.76 -8.92
C ASN A 392 -13.69 2.04 -9.54
N GLU A 393 -14.78 2.57 -8.98
CA GLU A 393 -15.35 3.81 -9.48
C GLU A 393 -14.49 5.02 -9.16
N ALA A 394 -13.91 5.11 -7.95
CA ALA A 394 -12.93 6.17 -7.64
C ALA A 394 -11.74 6.18 -8.62
N LEU A 395 -11.22 5.00 -8.98
CA LEU A 395 -10.15 4.84 -9.96
C LEU A 395 -10.61 5.13 -11.40
N SER A 396 -11.84 4.78 -11.77
CA SER A 396 -12.38 5.04 -13.12
C SER A 396 -12.55 6.55 -13.35
N ARG A 397 -12.99 7.27 -12.30
CA ARG A 397 -13.22 8.73 -12.31
C ARG A 397 -11.95 9.54 -12.26
N ASN A 398 -10.88 9.00 -11.70
CA ASN A 398 -9.59 9.66 -11.68
C ASN A 398 -8.94 9.64 -13.07
N VAL A 399 -9.09 10.76 -13.79
CA VAL A 399 -8.56 10.95 -15.15
C VAL A 399 -7.07 11.32 -15.19
N ASN A 400 -6.38 11.36 -14.03
CA ASN A 400 -4.95 11.62 -13.99
C ASN A 400 -4.19 10.45 -14.66
N PRO A 401 -3.43 10.70 -15.74
CA PRO A 401 -2.77 9.63 -16.49
C PRO A 401 -1.54 9.06 -15.76
N ASN A 402 -1.00 9.77 -14.77
CA ASN A 402 0.25 9.40 -14.09
C ASN A 402 -0.02 8.70 -12.75
N ILE A 403 -0.84 9.31 -11.89
CA ILE A 403 -1.10 8.81 -10.53
C ILE A 403 -2.59 8.92 -10.22
N LYS A 404 -3.22 7.78 -9.95
CA LYS A 404 -4.58 7.71 -9.42
C LYS A 404 -4.52 7.57 -7.90
N LYS A 405 -5.03 8.59 -7.22
CA LYS A 405 -5.07 8.64 -5.75
C LYS A 405 -6.47 8.29 -5.24
N VAL A 406 -6.52 7.44 -4.23
CA VAL A 406 -7.75 7.06 -3.52
C VAL A 406 -7.59 7.40 -2.04
N GLY A 407 -8.54 8.16 -1.50
CA GLY A 407 -8.60 8.53 -0.08
C GLY A 407 -9.66 7.75 0.69
N ILE A 408 -9.31 7.16 1.83
CA ILE A 408 -10.26 6.45 2.71
C ILE A 408 -10.68 7.38 3.86
N ILE A 409 -11.98 7.70 3.97
CA ILE A 409 -12.50 8.72 4.92
C ILE A 409 -12.36 8.31 6.39
N SER A 410 -12.50 7.02 6.72
CA SER A 410 -12.26 6.50 8.08
C SER A 410 -12.11 4.99 8.06
N GLY A 411 -13.06 4.32 7.41
CA GLY A 411 -13.06 2.88 7.15
C GLY A 411 -13.74 2.58 5.82
N TYR A 412 -13.20 1.63 5.06
CA TYR A 412 -13.79 1.18 3.80
C TYR A 412 -13.73 -0.35 3.70
N GLN A 413 -14.88 -0.96 3.39
CA GLN A 413 -15.01 -2.40 3.18
C GLN A 413 -14.78 -2.73 1.71
N MET A 414 -13.62 -3.29 1.41
CA MET A 414 -13.26 -3.69 0.06
C MET A 414 -13.79 -5.08 -0.26
N LYS A 415 -14.82 -5.11 -1.12
CA LYS A 415 -15.51 -6.31 -1.63
C LYS A 415 -15.28 -6.53 -3.13
N GLU A 416 -14.19 -6.00 -3.66
CA GLU A 416 -13.94 -5.98 -5.10
C GLU A 416 -12.49 -6.28 -5.44
N SER A 417 -12.27 -6.82 -6.64
CA SER A 417 -10.94 -7.07 -7.16
C SER A 417 -10.46 -5.87 -7.98
N ILE A 418 -9.30 -5.33 -7.63
CA ILE A 418 -8.58 -4.31 -8.41
C ILE A 418 -7.48 -5.02 -9.20
N SER A 419 -7.72 -5.25 -10.49
CA SER A 419 -6.71 -5.79 -11.42
C SER A 419 -6.10 -4.69 -12.27
N HIS A 420 -4.77 -4.71 -12.39
CA HIS A 420 -4.03 -3.69 -13.12
C HIS A 420 -3.02 -4.32 -14.09
N SER A 421 -2.88 -3.78 -15.30
CA SER A 421 -2.06 -4.39 -16.35
C SER A 421 -1.24 -3.42 -17.21
N THR A 422 -1.08 -2.15 -16.79
CA THR A 422 -0.29 -1.17 -17.57
C THR A 422 0.96 -0.76 -16.81
N SER A 423 2.12 -0.73 -17.47
CA SER A 423 3.38 -0.41 -16.80
C SER A 423 3.51 1.05 -16.34
N SER A 424 2.67 1.97 -16.82
CA SER A 424 2.82 3.42 -16.60
C SER A 424 1.90 4.02 -15.53
N LEU A 425 0.95 3.25 -14.97
CA LEU A 425 -0.02 3.80 -14.03
C LEU A 425 0.41 3.53 -12.59
N ASN A 426 0.32 4.57 -11.76
CA ASN A 426 0.56 4.47 -10.33
C ASN A 426 -0.76 4.62 -9.57
N ILE A 427 -1.05 3.68 -8.68
CA ILE A 427 -2.18 3.75 -7.75
C ILE A 427 -1.61 4.07 -6.37
N LEU A 428 -2.13 5.13 -5.75
CA LEU A 428 -1.82 5.49 -4.37
C LEU A 428 -3.10 5.40 -3.53
N ILE A 429 -3.09 4.51 -2.55
CA ILE A 429 -4.14 4.38 -1.54
C ILE A 429 -3.62 5.00 -0.25
N GLN A 430 -4.38 5.95 0.27
CA GLN A 430 -4.06 6.69 1.47
C GLN A 430 -5.31 6.97 2.30
N ASN A 431 -5.11 7.41 3.54
CA ASN A 431 -6.17 8.05 4.30
C ASN A 431 -6.63 9.35 3.61
N SER A 432 -7.89 9.74 3.83
CA SER A 432 -8.41 10.98 3.26
C SER A 432 -7.71 12.22 3.80
N ASP A 433 -7.68 13.24 2.95
CA ASP A 433 -7.26 14.58 3.32
C ASP A 433 -8.31 15.25 4.24
N ASP A 434 -7.85 16.19 5.07
CA ASP A 434 -8.71 17.07 5.85
C ASP A 434 -9.40 18.10 4.94
N SER A 435 -10.27 18.94 5.51
CA SER A 435 -11.00 19.98 4.77
C SER A 435 -10.12 21.03 4.08
N SER A 436 -8.82 21.04 4.39
CA SER A 436 -7.80 21.92 3.80
C SER A 436 -6.97 21.21 2.73
N GLY A 437 -7.25 19.94 2.43
CA GLY A 437 -6.48 19.13 1.49
C GLY A 437 -5.16 18.63 2.06
N ASN A 438 -5.01 18.48 3.38
CA ASN A 438 -3.82 17.83 3.96
C ASN A 438 -4.13 16.41 4.43
N PRO A 439 -3.27 15.40 4.19
CA PRO A 439 -3.48 14.06 4.69
C PRO A 439 -3.70 14.08 6.21
N THR A 440 -4.74 13.40 6.69
CA THR A 440 -4.99 13.31 8.13
C THR A 440 -3.84 12.55 8.83
N SER A 441 -3.56 12.83 10.11
CA SER A 441 -2.50 12.10 10.84
C SER A 441 -2.94 10.71 11.31
N SER A 442 -4.25 10.45 11.29
CA SER A 442 -4.85 9.19 11.71
C SER A 442 -4.92 8.22 10.53
N LYS A 443 -4.50 6.97 10.75
CA LYS A 443 -4.59 5.93 9.71
C LYS A 443 -6.05 5.55 9.49
N SER A 444 -6.46 5.42 8.23
CA SER A 444 -7.78 4.90 7.87
C SER A 444 -7.74 3.39 7.68
N THR A 445 -8.84 2.70 8.00
CA THR A 445 -8.92 1.24 7.86
C THR A 445 -9.44 0.82 6.49
N LEU A 446 -8.63 0.09 5.75
CA LEU A 446 -9.05 -0.70 4.60
C LEU A 446 -9.38 -2.12 5.07
N LEU A 447 -10.67 -2.43 5.25
CA LEU A 447 -11.14 -3.76 5.62
C LEU A 447 -11.29 -4.61 4.35
N ILE A 448 -10.42 -5.59 4.17
CA ILE A 448 -10.41 -6.50 3.04
C ILE A 448 -11.34 -7.68 3.36
N GLU A 449 -12.45 -7.76 2.64
CA GLU A 449 -13.40 -8.87 2.73
C GLU A 449 -13.14 -9.93 1.66
N SER A 450 -14.08 -10.86 1.43
CA SER A 450 -13.84 -12.10 0.69
C SER A 450 -13.33 -11.91 -0.73
N GLU A 451 -13.85 -10.91 -1.44
CA GLU A 451 -13.52 -10.62 -2.85
C GLU A 451 -12.41 -9.57 -3.03
N GLY A 452 -11.94 -8.97 -1.93
CA GLY A 452 -11.00 -7.84 -1.98
C GLY A 452 -9.57 -8.24 -2.38
N LYS A 453 -9.13 -8.01 -3.62
CA LYS A 453 -7.71 -8.20 -4.04
C LYS A 453 -7.12 -7.02 -4.77
N PHE A 454 -5.79 -6.98 -4.75
CA PHE A 454 -4.98 -6.25 -5.70
C PHE A 454 -4.16 -7.22 -6.56
N LEU A 455 -4.38 -7.22 -7.87
CA LEU A 455 -3.63 -8.02 -8.83
C LEU A 455 -2.84 -7.08 -9.75
N LEU A 456 -1.51 -7.06 -9.61
CA LEU A 456 -0.63 -6.21 -10.40
C LEU A 456 0.05 -7.01 -11.50
N ASN A 457 -0.15 -6.61 -12.75
CA ASN A 457 0.55 -7.09 -13.93
C ASN A 457 1.31 -5.90 -14.58
N GLY A 458 2.11 -5.20 -13.77
CA GLY A 458 2.84 -3.97 -14.09
C GLY A 458 2.39 -2.76 -13.25
N GLY A 459 3.15 -1.66 -13.29
CA GLY A 459 2.81 -0.40 -12.62
C GLY A 459 3.12 -0.38 -11.12
N ILE A 460 2.71 0.69 -10.44
CA ILE A 460 2.99 0.90 -9.01
C ILE A 460 1.70 0.85 -8.18
N LEU A 461 1.66 0.08 -7.10
CA LEU A 461 0.64 0.18 -6.05
C LEU A 461 1.30 0.63 -4.74
N SER A 462 0.87 1.76 -4.21
CA SER A 462 1.38 2.33 -2.96
C SER A 462 0.29 2.43 -1.91
N PHE A 463 0.60 2.00 -0.69
CA PHE A 463 -0.18 2.23 0.51
C PHE A 463 0.60 3.15 1.44
N ILE A 464 -0.03 4.25 1.87
CA ILE A 464 0.56 5.20 2.81
C ILE A 464 -0.44 5.44 3.95
N ASN A 465 0.05 5.45 5.19
CA ASN A 465 -0.76 5.80 6.38
C ASN A 465 -2.09 5.03 6.48
N THR A 466 -2.10 3.75 6.14
CA THR A 466 -3.32 2.94 6.07
C THR A 466 -3.24 1.74 7.02
N ILE A 467 -4.37 1.34 7.61
CA ILE A 467 -4.52 0.05 8.30
C ILE A 467 -5.12 -0.93 7.30
N LEU A 468 -4.38 -1.94 6.88
CA LEU A 468 -4.87 -3.04 6.04
C LEU A 468 -5.33 -4.16 6.97
N GLN A 469 -6.64 -4.35 7.08
CA GLN A 469 -7.24 -5.36 7.97
C GLN A 469 -7.93 -6.45 7.15
N ILE A 470 -7.58 -7.73 7.36
CA ILE A 470 -8.24 -8.86 6.69
C ILE A 470 -9.35 -9.44 7.58
N ASN A 471 -10.54 -9.68 7.00
CA ASN A 471 -11.71 -10.19 7.72
C ASN A 471 -12.25 -11.56 7.23
N ASN A 472 -11.61 -12.24 6.26
CA ASN A 472 -12.19 -13.45 5.64
C ASN A 472 -11.35 -14.73 5.82
N ILE A 473 -12.02 -15.85 6.12
CA ILE A 473 -11.47 -17.20 6.34
C ILE A 473 -11.43 -18.03 5.03
N GLU A 474 -12.27 -17.72 4.04
CA GLU A 474 -12.52 -18.63 2.89
C GLU A 474 -11.58 -18.45 1.69
N ARG A 475 -10.53 -17.64 1.81
CA ARG A 475 -9.74 -17.22 0.63
C ARG A 475 -8.63 -18.21 0.27
N GLU A 476 -8.53 -18.57 -1.01
CA GLU A 476 -7.42 -19.38 -1.57
C GLU A 476 -6.28 -18.56 -2.20
N ASP A 477 -6.41 -17.23 -2.30
CA ASP A 477 -5.41 -16.30 -2.87
C ASP A 477 -4.83 -15.30 -1.84
N TYR A 478 -3.64 -14.76 -2.11
CA TYR A 478 -3.06 -13.62 -1.38
C TYR A 478 -3.85 -12.31 -1.63
N VAL A 479 -3.75 -11.34 -0.70
CA VAL A 479 -4.42 -10.03 -0.83
C VAL A 479 -3.87 -9.21 -1.99
N ILE A 480 -2.53 -9.11 -2.05
CA ILE A 480 -1.79 -8.36 -3.04
C ILE A 480 -0.89 -9.34 -3.79
N THR A 481 -1.03 -9.38 -5.12
CA THR A 481 -0.21 -10.26 -5.95
C THR A 481 0.49 -9.48 -7.05
N GLY A 482 1.82 -9.56 -7.10
CA GLY A 482 2.65 -9.03 -8.19
C GLY A 482 2.97 -10.12 -9.21
N LEU A 483 2.56 -9.93 -10.47
CA LEU A 483 2.67 -10.92 -11.56
C LEU A 483 3.73 -10.59 -12.61
N SER A 484 4.22 -9.35 -12.67
CA SER A 484 5.14 -8.87 -13.71
C SER A 484 6.36 -8.19 -13.11
N VAL A 485 7.50 -8.28 -13.77
CA VAL A 485 8.78 -7.62 -13.38
C VAL A 485 8.65 -6.11 -13.22
N SER A 486 7.70 -5.48 -13.92
CA SER A 486 7.43 -4.04 -13.83
C SER A 486 6.44 -3.67 -12.72
N SER A 487 5.99 -4.63 -11.91
CA SER A 487 5.12 -4.39 -10.76
C SER A 487 5.96 -3.91 -9.57
N TYR A 488 5.55 -2.84 -8.92
CA TYR A 488 6.18 -2.34 -7.69
C TYR A 488 5.13 -2.10 -6.62
N ILE A 489 5.26 -2.79 -5.49
CA ILE A 489 4.37 -2.64 -4.34
C ILE A 489 5.12 -1.83 -3.27
N SER A 490 4.53 -0.73 -2.81
CA SER A 490 5.08 0.14 -1.77
C SER A 490 4.14 0.19 -0.58
N ILE A 491 4.64 -0.09 0.62
CA ILE A 491 3.87 -0.01 1.87
C ILE A 491 4.67 0.85 2.84
N SER A 492 4.15 2.03 3.18
CA SER A 492 4.84 2.98 4.02
C SER A 492 3.96 3.48 5.17
N ASN A 493 4.51 3.46 6.38
CA ASN A 493 3.80 3.84 7.61
C ASN A 493 2.40 3.18 7.74
N CYS A 494 2.29 1.92 7.36
CA CYS A 494 1.03 1.17 7.42
C CYS A 494 0.97 0.25 8.63
N CYS A 495 -0.23 -0.24 8.94
CA CYS A 495 -0.44 -1.33 9.89
C CYS A 495 -1.17 -2.46 9.16
N MET A 496 -0.63 -3.67 9.16
CA MET A 496 -1.24 -4.87 8.58
C MET A 496 -1.65 -5.80 9.72
N THR A 497 -2.95 -6.10 9.79
CA THR A 497 -3.52 -6.91 10.88
C THR A 497 -4.73 -7.71 10.37
N MET A 498 -5.31 -8.56 11.21
CA MET A 498 -6.55 -9.27 10.90
C MET A 498 -7.60 -9.04 11.99
N THR A 499 -8.85 -9.33 11.66
CA THR A 499 -9.89 -9.42 12.67
C THR A 499 -9.53 -10.52 13.67
N SER A 500 -9.63 -10.21 14.97
CA SER A 500 -9.23 -11.12 16.05
C SER A 500 -9.97 -12.47 15.97
N GLY A 501 -9.24 -13.56 16.22
CA GLY A 501 -9.78 -14.92 16.26
C GLY A 501 -9.90 -15.61 14.89
N LEU A 502 -9.51 -14.93 13.80
CA LEU A 502 -9.47 -15.54 12.47
C LEU A 502 -8.14 -16.28 12.24
N THR A 503 -8.19 -17.26 11.32
CA THR A 503 -7.02 -17.86 10.67
C THR A 503 -7.26 -17.80 9.17
N ILE A 504 -6.28 -17.30 8.41
CA ILE A 504 -6.36 -17.18 6.95
C ILE A 504 -5.52 -18.25 6.26
N ASN A 505 -5.91 -18.73 5.08
CA ASN A 505 -5.17 -19.78 4.37
C ASN A 505 -4.05 -19.24 3.46
N LYS A 506 -3.98 -17.91 3.29
CA LYS A 506 -3.01 -17.20 2.46
C LYS A 506 -2.62 -15.89 3.13
N GLY A 507 -1.42 -15.41 2.85
CA GLY A 507 -0.91 -14.17 3.44
C GLY A 507 -1.40 -12.89 2.77
N PHE A 508 -0.67 -11.81 3.05
CA PHE A 508 -0.94 -10.49 2.51
C PHE A 508 -0.36 -10.32 1.11
N ILE A 509 0.89 -10.74 0.90
CA ILE A 509 1.62 -10.41 -0.34
C ILE A 509 2.22 -11.67 -0.96
N GLU A 510 1.93 -11.90 -2.25
CA GLU A 510 2.66 -12.85 -3.08
C GLU A 510 3.32 -12.13 -4.26
N LEU A 511 4.64 -12.26 -4.37
CA LEU A 511 5.42 -11.75 -5.49
C LEU A 511 5.81 -12.91 -6.39
N ASN A 512 5.03 -13.13 -7.44
CA ASN A 512 5.43 -13.98 -8.56
C ASN A 512 6.50 -13.29 -9.40
N SER A 513 6.38 -11.96 -9.54
CA SER A 513 7.41 -11.11 -10.13
C SER A 513 7.27 -9.65 -9.68
N GLY A 514 8.31 -8.84 -9.89
CA GLY A 514 8.34 -7.42 -9.52
C GLY A 514 9.06 -7.15 -8.20
N SER A 515 8.84 -5.98 -7.62
CA SER A 515 9.53 -5.51 -6.41
C SER A 515 8.55 -5.12 -5.30
N LEU A 516 9.02 -5.18 -4.05
CA LEU A 516 8.29 -4.80 -2.85
C LEU A 516 9.16 -3.95 -1.94
N SER A 517 8.58 -2.88 -1.39
CA SER A 517 9.19 -2.06 -0.35
C SER A 517 8.22 -1.90 0.81
N ILE A 518 8.64 -2.29 2.01
CA ILE A 518 7.91 -2.09 3.27
C ILE A 518 8.76 -1.23 4.20
N VAL A 519 8.27 -0.05 4.55
CA VAL A 519 9.02 0.95 5.32
C VAL A 519 8.18 1.45 6.49
N GLU A 520 8.78 1.53 7.68
CA GLU A 520 8.15 2.11 8.89
C GLU A 520 6.76 1.52 9.19
N SER A 521 6.55 0.24 8.89
CA SER A 521 5.23 -0.40 8.97
C SER A 521 5.18 -1.49 10.03
N GLN A 522 3.98 -1.71 10.56
CA GLN A 522 3.70 -2.71 11.58
C GLN A 522 2.87 -3.84 10.98
N ILE A 523 3.26 -5.09 11.25
CA ILE A 523 2.59 -6.30 10.82
C ILE A 523 2.37 -7.12 12.08
N ASN A 524 1.14 -7.23 12.55
CA ASN A 524 0.87 -7.82 13.86
C ASN A 524 -0.41 -8.65 13.96
N ASP A 525 -0.36 -9.61 14.88
CA ASP A 525 -1.51 -10.42 15.32
C ASP A 525 -2.14 -11.21 14.16
N ILE A 526 -1.30 -11.91 13.38
CA ILE A 526 -1.71 -12.63 12.16
C ILE A 526 -1.57 -14.14 12.36
N ASN A 527 -2.67 -14.88 12.21
CA ASN A 527 -2.70 -16.34 12.16
C ASN A 527 -2.94 -16.84 10.73
N ILE A 528 -2.01 -17.61 10.18
CA ILE A 528 -2.06 -18.15 8.81
C ILE A 528 -2.00 -19.69 8.86
N SER A 529 -2.68 -20.37 7.95
CA SER A 529 -2.60 -21.81 7.75
C SER A 529 -1.87 -22.14 6.44
N GLY A 530 -0.81 -22.95 6.53
CA GLY A 530 -0.02 -23.49 5.42
C GLY A 530 0.82 -22.50 4.61
N GLN A 531 0.82 -21.20 4.94
CA GLN A 531 1.42 -20.13 4.15
C GLN A 531 2.05 -19.05 5.05
N SER A 532 2.67 -18.04 4.43
CA SER A 532 3.41 -16.95 5.09
C SER A 532 2.74 -15.61 4.84
N VAL A 533 3.02 -14.57 5.65
CA VAL A 533 2.49 -13.21 5.39
C VAL A 533 2.97 -12.70 4.02
N ILE A 534 4.25 -12.92 3.72
CA ILE A 534 4.89 -12.54 2.46
C ILE A 534 5.48 -13.79 1.83
N LYS A 535 5.09 -14.04 0.58
CA LYS A 535 5.68 -15.09 -0.27
C LYS A 535 6.40 -14.47 -1.45
N VAL A 536 7.66 -14.85 -1.64
CA VAL A 536 8.53 -14.36 -2.71
C VAL A 536 8.90 -15.54 -3.60
N ASN A 537 8.52 -15.50 -4.87
CA ASN A 537 8.79 -16.56 -5.85
C ASN A 537 9.87 -16.13 -6.87
N GLU A 538 10.25 -17.06 -7.73
CA GLU A 538 11.44 -17.06 -8.63
C GLU A 538 11.52 -15.92 -9.68
N GLY A 539 10.60 -14.95 -9.68
CA GLY A 539 10.61 -13.80 -10.59
C GLY A 539 10.71 -12.43 -9.91
N SER A 540 10.85 -12.38 -8.59
CA SER A 540 11.01 -11.12 -7.85
C SER A 540 12.35 -10.44 -8.15
N VAL A 541 12.39 -9.10 -8.08
CA VAL A 541 13.62 -8.33 -8.29
C VAL A 541 14.16 -7.89 -6.93
N ASP A 542 13.59 -6.84 -6.32
CA ASP A 542 14.01 -6.34 -5.02
C ASP A 542 12.85 -6.39 -4.01
N VAL A 543 13.07 -7.06 -2.88
CA VAL A 543 12.20 -7.02 -1.70
C VAL A 543 12.97 -6.34 -0.57
N ILE A 544 12.53 -5.14 -0.18
CA ILE A 544 13.19 -4.31 0.83
C ILE A 544 12.25 -4.11 2.02
N ILE A 545 12.72 -4.43 3.21
CA ILE A 545 12.03 -4.21 4.48
C ILE A 545 12.93 -3.34 5.36
N SER A 546 12.44 -2.17 5.77
CA SER A 546 13.23 -1.21 6.57
C SER A 546 12.39 -0.64 7.71
N LYS A 547 12.99 -0.51 8.90
CA LYS A 547 12.36 0.05 10.12
C LYS A 547 10.95 -0.51 10.42
N SER A 548 10.71 -1.77 10.09
CA SER A 548 9.37 -2.37 10.16
C SER A 548 9.33 -3.51 11.17
N SER A 549 8.17 -3.73 11.79
CA SER A 549 7.99 -4.73 12.84
C SER A 549 7.01 -5.82 12.44
N PHE A 550 7.41 -7.08 12.57
CA PHE A 550 6.59 -8.28 12.48
C PHE A 550 6.43 -8.84 13.89
N SER A 551 5.19 -8.94 14.38
CA SER A 551 4.92 -9.37 15.76
C SER A 551 3.74 -10.34 15.83
N LYS A 552 3.87 -11.42 16.60
CA LYS A 552 2.77 -12.38 16.84
C LYS A 552 2.20 -12.95 15.53
N ILE A 553 3.09 -13.46 14.70
CA ILE A 553 2.73 -14.08 13.42
C ILE A 553 2.76 -15.60 13.61
N GLN A 554 1.60 -16.25 13.58
CA GLN A 554 1.50 -17.70 13.79
C GLN A 554 1.12 -18.40 12.49
N GLN A 555 2.02 -19.25 12.00
CA GLN A 555 1.77 -20.14 10.88
C GLN A 555 1.49 -21.55 11.40
N SER A 556 0.27 -22.01 11.16
CA SER A 556 -0.24 -23.36 11.44
C SER A 556 -0.26 -24.22 10.18
N GLY A 557 -0.30 -25.55 10.26
CA GLY A 557 -0.27 -26.42 9.07
C GLY A 557 1.14 -26.66 8.51
N THR A 558 1.27 -27.10 7.25
CA THR A 558 2.54 -27.61 6.69
C THR A 558 3.46 -26.55 6.03
N GLY A 559 3.24 -25.26 6.31
CA GLY A 559 4.04 -24.16 5.77
C GLY A 559 5.36 -23.95 6.51
N ASN A 560 6.25 -23.15 5.92
CA ASN A 560 7.53 -22.69 6.47
C ASN A 560 7.53 -21.16 6.55
N GLY A 561 8.31 -20.55 7.45
CA GLY A 561 8.46 -19.09 7.51
C GLY A 561 7.16 -18.37 7.83
N ALA A 562 6.87 -18.04 9.09
CA ALA A 562 5.57 -17.40 9.40
C ALA A 562 5.41 -16.02 8.75
N ALA A 563 6.47 -15.20 8.79
CA ALA A 563 6.46 -13.87 8.21
C ALA A 563 6.83 -13.91 6.72
N ILE A 564 7.95 -14.57 6.38
CA ILE A 564 8.50 -14.54 5.02
C ILE A 564 8.88 -15.95 4.58
N ASN A 565 8.42 -16.33 3.39
CA ASN A 565 8.88 -17.53 2.67
C ASN A 565 9.35 -17.13 1.27
N ALA A 566 10.63 -17.34 1.00
CA ALA A 566 11.29 -16.82 -0.19
C ALA A 566 12.02 -17.91 -0.98
N ASP A 567 11.73 -18.00 -2.28
CA ASP A 567 12.55 -18.71 -3.26
C ASP A 567 13.38 -17.69 -4.05
N ILE A 568 14.66 -17.60 -3.70
CA ILE A 568 15.63 -16.64 -4.24
C ILE A 568 16.46 -17.33 -5.32
N LYS A 569 16.24 -16.91 -6.57
CA LYS A 569 16.99 -17.38 -7.74
C LYS A 569 17.41 -16.22 -8.64
N SER A 570 18.43 -16.45 -9.47
CA SER A 570 18.94 -15.48 -10.43
C SER A 570 19.31 -14.14 -9.76
N GLU A 571 18.63 -13.05 -10.13
CA GLU A 571 18.88 -11.69 -9.63
C GLU A 571 18.01 -11.30 -8.41
N SER A 572 17.13 -12.19 -7.92
CA SER A 572 16.19 -11.88 -6.83
C SER A 572 16.90 -11.50 -5.54
N LYS A 573 16.43 -10.46 -4.85
CA LYS A 573 17.06 -9.96 -3.62
C LYS A 573 16.05 -9.70 -2.51
N LEU A 574 16.35 -10.19 -1.31
CA LEU A 574 15.64 -9.86 -0.07
C LEU A 574 16.58 -9.11 0.86
N ILE A 575 16.26 -7.85 1.16
CA ILE A 575 17.03 -6.99 2.06
C ILE A 575 16.16 -6.58 3.24
N ILE A 576 16.64 -6.86 4.45
CA ILE A 576 16.03 -6.41 5.70
C ILE A 576 17.03 -5.49 6.39
N LYS A 577 16.60 -4.29 6.77
CA LYS A 577 17.54 -3.30 7.29
C LYS A 577 16.97 -2.30 8.30
N ASP A 578 17.89 -1.48 8.81
CA ASP A 578 17.62 -0.28 9.59
C ASP A 578 16.74 -0.52 10.83
N GLY A 579 17.07 -1.54 11.62
CA GLY A 579 16.40 -1.80 12.89
C GLY A 579 14.99 -2.37 12.77
N SER A 580 14.73 -3.19 11.74
CA SER A 580 13.49 -3.96 11.67
C SER A 580 13.40 -4.98 12.82
N SER A 581 12.23 -5.53 13.12
CA SER A 581 12.07 -6.49 14.23
C SER A 581 11.14 -7.64 13.89
N PHE A 582 11.50 -8.86 14.27
CA PHE A 582 10.66 -10.05 14.21
C PHE A 582 10.49 -10.60 15.62
N SER A 583 9.26 -10.62 16.13
CA SER A 583 8.95 -10.99 17.50
C SER A 583 7.78 -11.96 17.56
N GLU A 584 7.86 -13.01 18.37
CA GLU A 584 6.76 -13.97 18.55
C GLU A 584 6.26 -14.56 17.19
N CYS A 585 7.17 -14.74 16.22
CA CYS A 585 6.87 -15.38 14.95
C CYS A 585 7.04 -16.90 15.07
N GLN A 586 5.99 -17.67 14.79
CA GLN A 586 5.98 -19.11 14.95
C GLN A 586 5.57 -19.83 13.66
N SER A 587 6.38 -20.80 13.23
CA SER A 587 6.08 -21.71 12.11
C SER A 587 6.07 -23.17 12.59
N VAL A 588 5.18 -23.98 12.04
CA VAL A 588 5.19 -25.45 12.23
C VAL A 588 6.29 -26.10 11.37
N GLY A 589 6.65 -25.49 10.24
CA GLY A 589 7.78 -25.90 9.42
C GLY A 589 9.09 -25.25 9.88
N SER A 590 10.05 -25.16 8.95
CA SER A 590 11.35 -24.54 9.18
C SER A 590 11.28 -23.01 9.10
N GLY A 591 12.15 -22.31 9.85
CA GLY A 591 12.21 -20.86 9.87
C GLY A 591 11.00 -20.25 10.61
N GLY A 592 11.12 -19.97 11.91
CA GLY A 592 9.97 -19.43 12.66
C GLY A 592 9.48 -18.09 12.11
N ALA A 593 10.39 -17.20 11.74
CA ALA A 593 10.08 -15.95 11.06
C ALA A 593 10.32 -16.05 9.54
N ILE A 594 11.51 -16.50 9.14
CA ILE A 594 11.98 -16.44 7.75
C ILE A 594 12.43 -17.83 7.30
N TYR A 595 11.90 -18.25 6.16
CA TYR A 595 12.38 -19.41 5.41
C TYR A 595 12.84 -18.94 4.03
N ALA A 596 14.05 -19.30 3.62
CA ALA A 596 14.55 -18.97 2.28
C ALA A 596 15.26 -20.15 1.60
N ILE A 597 15.12 -20.23 0.28
CA ILE A 597 15.87 -21.13 -0.60
C ILE A 597 16.71 -20.26 -1.53
N LEU A 598 18.01 -20.54 -1.63
CA LEU A 598 18.95 -19.83 -2.49
C LEU A 598 19.50 -20.83 -3.50
N LYS A 599 18.98 -20.83 -4.73
CA LYS A 599 19.42 -21.76 -5.78
C LYS A 599 19.71 -21.02 -7.08
N ASN A 600 20.88 -21.27 -7.67
CA ASN A 600 21.33 -20.62 -8.91
C ASN A 600 21.25 -19.08 -8.83
N VAL A 601 21.76 -18.51 -7.75
CA VAL A 601 21.76 -17.05 -7.52
C VAL A 601 22.99 -16.41 -8.15
N SER A 602 22.81 -15.47 -9.08
CA SER A 602 23.89 -14.78 -9.78
C SER A 602 24.34 -13.51 -9.03
N ASN A 603 23.48 -12.48 -8.97
CA ASN A 603 23.75 -11.22 -8.26
C ASN A 603 22.76 -10.94 -7.11
N GLY A 604 21.78 -11.82 -6.90
CA GLY A 604 20.78 -11.72 -5.86
C GLY A 604 21.26 -12.17 -4.46
N GLY A 605 20.32 -12.43 -3.56
CA GLY A 605 20.61 -13.01 -2.24
C GLY A 605 19.69 -12.54 -1.12
N ILE A 606 19.99 -12.96 0.11
CA ILE A 606 19.30 -12.54 1.34
C ILE A 606 20.25 -11.79 2.27
N PHE A 607 19.92 -10.54 2.59
CA PHE A 607 20.79 -9.63 3.33
C PHE A 607 20.05 -9.02 4.52
N ILE A 608 20.61 -9.14 5.72
CA ILE A 608 20.18 -8.40 6.91
C ILE A 608 21.31 -7.43 7.25
N GLU A 609 21.08 -6.15 6.98
CA GLU A 609 22.11 -5.10 6.98
C GLU A 609 21.61 -3.78 7.60
N GLY A 610 22.42 -2.73 7.51
CA GLY A 610 22.06 -1.37 7.96
C GLY A 610 22.75 -0.94 9.25
N THR A 611 22.47 0.30 9.67
CA THR A 611 23.17 0.94 10.82
C THR A 611 22.60 0.52 12.17
N SER A 612 21.33 0.13 12.22
CA SER A 612 20.65 -0.39 13.40
C SER A 612 20.37 -1.87 13.20
N LYS A 613 20.72 -2.69 14.19
CA LYS A 613 20.55 -4.15 14.11
C LYS A 613 19.06 -4.54 14.06
N THR A 614 18.73 -5.46 13.18
CA THR A 614 17.42 -6.11 13.10
C THR A 614 17.29 -7.16 14.20
N SER A 615 16.26 -7.08 15.03
CA SER A 615 16.09 -7.96 16.20
C SER A 615 15.19 -9.16 15.91
N PHE A 616 15.57 -10.34 16.41
CA PHE A 616 14.77 -11.56 16.40
C PHE A 616 14.57 -12.08 17.82
N SER A 617 13.33 -12.10 18.30
CA SER A 617 13.00 -12.51 19.68
C SER A 617 11.77 -13.39 19.76
N SER A 618 11.77 -14.35 20.68
CA SER A 618 10.67 -15.30 20.90
C SER A 618 10.18 -15.99 19.61
N CYS A 619 11.01 -16.11 18.58
CA CYS A 619 10.65 -16.81 17.35
C CYS A 619 10.74 -18.32 17.56
N ARG A 620 9.83 -19.08 16.95
CA ARG A 620 9.72 -20.51 17.16
C ARG A 620 9.50 -21.28 15.87
N SER A 621 10.23 -22.38 15.70
CA SER A 621 10.07 -23.34 14.62
C SER A 621 9.83 -24.72 15.23
N SER A 622 8.82 -25.45 14.78
CA SER A 622 8.66 -26.86 15.16
C SER A 622 9.58 -27.79 14.38
N ASP A 623 10.41 -27.26 13.46
CA ASP A 623 11.48 -27.98 12.76
C ASP A 623 12.82 -27.25 12.97
N LYS A 624 13.47 -26.77 11.91
CA LYS A 624 14.82 -26.16 11.99
C LYS A 624 14.73 -24.65 11.92
N GLY A 625 15.72 -23.95 12.49
CA GLY A 625 15.86 -22.50 12.40
C GLY A 625 14.73 -21.76 13.12
N GLY A 626 14.84 -21.59 14.45
CA GLY A 626 13.81 -20.96 15.26
C GLY A 626 13.45 -19.54 14.80
N CYS A 627 14.41 -18.76 14.29
CA CYS A 627 14.13 -17.52 13.57
C CYS A 627 14.23 -17.68 12.06
N ILE A 628 15.39 -18.15 11.59
CA ILE A 628 15.78 -18.13 10.17
C ILE A 628 16.21 -19.54 9.76
N TYR A 629 15.69 -20.00 8.63
CA TYR A 629 16.18 -21.16 7.91
C TYR A 629 16.59 -20.75 6.49
N ILE A 630 17.76 -21.20 6.04
CA ILE A 630 18.20 -21.06 4.64
C ILE A 630 18.64 -22.40 4.03
N ASP A 631 18.17 -22.71 2.81
CA ASP A 631 18.67 -23.79 1.94
C ASP A 631 19.59 -23.19 0.89
N VAL A 632 20.91 -23.46 0.97
CA VAL A 632 21.94 -22.83 0.15
C VAL A 632 22.42 -23.82 -0.90
N GLY A 633 22.04 -23.59 -2.15
CA GLY A 633 22.47 -24.37 -3.30
C GLY A 633 23.90 -24.05 -3.74
N ILE A 634 24.47 -24.96 -4.53
CA ILE A 634 25.85 -24.85 -5.05
C ILE A 634 26.05 -23.53 -5.78
N GLY A 635 27.12 -22.81 -5.45
CA GLY A 635 27.49 -21.52 -6.04
C GLY A 635 26.74 -20.32 -5.46
N SER A 636 25.88 -20.52 -4.45
CA SER A 636 25.13 -19.47 -3.75
C SER A 636 25.66 -19.18 -2.34
N GLU A 637 26.83 -19.71 -1.98
CA GLU A 637 27.41 -19.67 -0.64
C GLU A 637 27.78 -18.26 -0.16
N ASP A 638 28.03 -17.33 -1.10
CA ASP A 638 28.31 -15.91 -0.86
C ASP A 638 27.05 -15.03 -0.94
N LYS A 639 25.88 -15.60 -1.23
CA LYS A 639 24.62 -14.86 -1.52
C LYS A 639 23.75 -14.62 -0.29
N PHE A 640 24.33 -14.70 0.90
CA PHE A 640 23.67 -14.29 2.13
C PHE A 640 24.63 -13.60 3.08
N LYS A 641 24.10 -12.65 3.86
CA LYS A 641 24.86 -11.92 4.89
C LYS A 641 23.91 -11.37 5.94
N PHE A 642 24.16 -11.69 7.21
CA PHE A 642 23.31 -11.36 8.36
C PHE A 642 24.04 -10.55 9.44
N ASP A 643 25.03 -9.74 9.06
CA ASP A 643 25.81 -8.94 10.01
C ASP A 643 25.00 -7.85 10.71
N GLY A 644 23.86 -7.46 10.12
CA GLY A 644 22.86 -6.60 10.73
C GLY A 644 21.87 -7.32 11.65
N ALA A 645 21.98 -8.63 11.90
CA ALA A 645 21.05 -9.35 12.77
C ALA A 645 21.44 -9.29 14.27
N SER A 646 20.44 -9.40 15.14
CA SER A 646 20.58 -9.54 16.59
C SER A 646 19.56 -10.55 17.10
N TYR A 647 20.03 -11.64 17.69
CA TYR A 647 19.16 -12.72 18.16
C TYR A 647 19.03 -12.72 19.69
N SER A 648 17.81 -12.91 20.18
CA SER A 648 17.51 -13.12 21.60
C SER A 648 17.77 -14.57 22.03
N SER A 649 17.88 -14.81 23.33
CA SER A 649 18.11 -16.14 23.91
C SER A 649 16.83 -16.99 24.04
N ASP A 650 15.66 -16.44 23.75
CA ASP A 650 14.35 -17.06 23.92
C ASP A 650 13.74 -17.60 22.61
N ASN A 651 14.54 -17.66 21.54
CA ASN A 651 14.16 -18.30 20.30
C ASN A 651 14.28 -19.83 20.41
N GLU A 652 13.47 -20.58 19.66
CA GLU A 652 13.35 -22.03 19.82
C GLU A 652 13.23 -22.73 18.46
N GLY A 653 14.05 -23.75 18.23
CA GLY A 653 13.94 -24.68 17.10
C GLY A 653 14.52 -26.04 17.48
N ILE A 654 14.15 -27.12 16.77
CA ILE A 654 14.73 -28.45 17.01
C ILE A 654 16.25 -28.39 16.81
N TYR A 655 16.68 -27.73 15.73
CA TYR A 655 18.08 -27.41 15.46
C TYR A 655 18.21 -25.97 15.03
N GLY A 656 19.14 -25.24 15.65
CA GLY A 656 19.35 -23.82 15.37
C GLY A 656 18.24 -22.98 15.99
N ASN A 657 18.33 -22.64 17.28
CA ASN A 657 17.37 -21.76 17.95
C ASN A 657 17.20 -20.43 17.21
N ASN A 658 18.29 -19.90 16.63
CA ASN A 658 18.29 -18.67 15.87
C ASN A 658 18.34 -18.95 14.37
N LEU A 659 19.41 -19.61 13.92
CA LEU A 659 19.72 -19.79 12.50
C LEU A 659 20.00 -21.26 12.18
N PHE A 660 19.42 -21.72 11.08
CA PHE A 660 19.78 -22.99 10.46
C PHE A 660 20.22 -22.81 9.00
N ILE A 661 21.38 -23.38 8.64
CA ILE A 661 21.92 -23.37 7.27
C ILE A 661 22.00 -24.79 6.72
N ASN A 662 21.27 -25.06 5.65
CA ASN A 662 21.34 -26.32 4.92
C ASN A 662 22.16 -26.10 3.65
N ALA A 663 23.46 -26.41 3.66
CA ALA A 663 24.34 -26.23 2.51
C ALA A 663 24.33 -27.47 1.62
N GLU A 664 24.16 -27.29 0.30
CA GLU A 664 24.15 -28.37 -0.69
C GLU A 664 25.56 -28.87 -1.02
N ASP A 665 26.55 -27.96 -1.11
CA ASP A 665 27.97 -28.29 -1.22
C ASP A 665 28.61 -28.39 0.19
N SER A 666 29.75 -27.75 0.43
CA SER A 666 30.38 -27.73 1.74
C SER A 666 29.80 -26.63 2.62
N LEU A 667 29.39 -26.98 3.84
CA LEU A 667 29.01 -26.00 4.86
C LEU A 667 30.15 -25.00 5.16
N ARG A 668 31.41 -25.42 4.97
CA ARG A 668 32.62 -24.59 5.07
C ARG A 668 32.65 -23.46 4.04
N SER A 669 32.12 -23.69 2.84
CA SER A 669 32.02 -22.69 1.77
C SER A 669 30.96 -21.63 2.12
N ALA A 670 29.81 -22.06 2.65
CA ALA A 670 28.75 -21.17 3.15
C ALA A 670 29.18 -20.38 4.38
N VAL A 671 29.97 -20.99 5.27
CA VAL A 671 30.44 -20.42 6.53
C VAL A 671 31.96 -20.51 6.64
N PRO A 672 32.71 -19.60 5.97
CA PRO A 672 34.16 -19.62 6.04
C PRO A 672 34.70 -19.33 7.45
N ILE A 673 35.95 -19.74 7.69
CA ILE A 673 36.65 -19.44 8.93
C ILE A 673 36.73 -17.92 9.16
N ASN A 674 36.57 -17.49 10.40
CA ASN A 674 36.53 -16.10 10.85
C ASN A 674 35.36 -15.27 10.27
N GLN A 675 34.26 -15.91 9.87
CA GLN A 675 33.06 -15.25 9.35
C GLN A 675 31.83 -15.37 10.27
N GLY A 676 32.01 -15.48 11.59
CA GLY A 676 30.89 -15.47 12.54
C GLY A 676 30.00 -14.21 12.40
N SER A 677 30.61 -13.06 12.13
CA SER A 677 29.90 -11.81 11.86
C SER A 677 28.99 -11.88 10.62
N LYS A 678 29.31 -12.68 9.60
CA LYS A 678 28.45 -12.94 8.44
C LYS A 678 27.10 -13.51 8.86
N LEU A 679 27.03 -14.20 9.99
CA LEU A 679 25.81 -14.86 10.49
C LEU A 679 25.00 -13.98 11.45
N GLY A 680 25.56 -12.85 11.88
CA GLY A 680 25.03 -12.09 13.00
C GLY A 680 25.26 -12.79 14.34
N ALA A 681 26.30 -13.64 14.43
CA ALA A 681 26.69 -14.30 15.66
C ALA A 681 26.97 -13.28 16.78
N GLY A 682 26.66 -13.67 18.02
CA GLY A 682 27.09 -12.91 19.19
C GLY A 682 28.60 -13.01 19.43
N GLU A 683 29.01 -12.70 20.66
CA GLU A 683 30.38 -12.97 21.11
C GLU A 683 30.69 -14.47 21.07
N ASP A 684 31.89 -14.85 20.62
CA ASP A 684 32.30 -16.26 20.51
C ASP A 684 32.12 -17.04 21.82
N ASN A 685 32.38 -16.40 22.98
CA ASN A 685 32.17 -17.01 24.30
C ASN A 685 30.69 -17.35 24.57
N TYR A 686 29.77 -16.52 24.07
CA TYR A 686 28.34 -16.78 24.20
C TYR A 686 27.90 -17.90 23.26
N GLU A 687 28.38 -17.93 22.03
CA GLU A 687 28.01 -19.00 21.08
C GLU A 687 28.62 -20.36 21.45
N LYS A 688 29.85 -20.37 22.02
CA LYS A 688 30.51 -21.58 22.53
C LYS A 688 29.68 -22.30 23.60
N VAL A 689 29.00 -21.56 24.48
CA VAL A 689 28.15 -22.14 25.53
C VAL A 689 26.71 -22.39 25.09
N ASN A 690 26.31 -21.87 23.92
CA ASN A 690 24.96 -22.01 23.34
C ASN A 690 25.02 -22.61 21.93
N LEU A 691 25.69 -23.75 21.77
CA LEU A 691 25.95 -24.38 20.48
C LEU A 691 24.70 -24.66 19.63
N ASN A 692 23.51 -24.77 20.24
CA ASN A 692 22.27 -24.96 19.49
C ASN A 692 21.72 -23.69 18.85
N ASN A 693 22.30 -22.50 19.10
CA ASN A 693 21.81 -21.25 18.51
C ASN A 693 21.92 -21.23 16.99
N MET A 694 23.05 -21.72 16.49
CA MET A 694 23.37 -21.69 15.06
C MET A 694 23.86 -23.07 14.64
N ILE A 695 23.06 -23.74 13.82
CA ILE A 695 23.35 -25.10 13.33
C ILE A 695 23.36 -25.11 11.81
N GLY A 696 24.12 -26.02 11.20
CA GLY A 696 23.95 -26.31 9.78
C GLY A 696 24.21 -27.76 9.42
N TYR A 697 23.85 -28.11 8.19
CA TYR A 697 24.15 -29.40 7.56
C TYR A 697 25.15 -29.22 6.43
N ASP A 698 26.07 -30.18 6.34
CA ASP A 698 27.05 -30.32 5.28
C ASP A 698 26.67 -31.50 4.38
N ARG A 699 25.77 -31.28 3.40
CA ARG A 699 25.21 -32.37 2.57
C ARG A 699 26.24 -33.07 1.71
N SER A 700 27.42 -32.48 1.52
CA SER A 700 28.56 -33.12 0.85
C SER A 700 29.06 -34.38 1.57
N SER A 701 28.86 -34.45 2.90
CA SER A 701 29.47 -35.48 3.76
C SER A 701 28.48 -36.18 4.69
N SER A 702 27.44 -35.49 5.19
CA SER A 702 26.46 -36.06 6.13
C SER A 702 25.16 -35.25 6.23
N THR A 703 24.17 -35.79 6.96
CA THR A 703 22.99 -35.01 7.43
C THR A 703 23.11 -34.64 8.91
N PHE A 704 24.36 -34.62 9.42
CA PHE A 704 24.63 -34.40 10.82
C PHE A 704 24.54 -32.91 11.18
N ALA A 705 23.91 -32.58 12.31
CA ALA A 705 23.78 -31.22 12.82
C ALA A 705 25.12 -30.70 13.35
N ILE A 706 25.73 -29.75 12.64
CA ILE A 706 27.02 -29.17 13.02
C ILE A 706 26.79 -27.80 13.63
N PRO A 707 27.21 -27.55 14.89
CA PRO A 707 27.24 -26.21 15.45
C PRO A 707 28.13 -25.29 14.60
N LEU A 708 27.55 -24.20 14.09
CA LEU A 708 28.27 -23.29 13.20
C LEU A 708 29.45 -22.60 13.89
N TYR A 709 29.43 -22.49 15.23
CA TYR A 709 30.57 -22.06 16.03
C TYR A 709 31.84 -22.83 15.66
N TYR A 710 31.79 -24.16 15.63
CA TYR A 710 32.94 -24.99 15.29
C TYR A 710 33.31 -24.94 13.81
N VAL A 711 32.37 -24.53 12.96
CA VAL A 711 32.66 -24.21 11.58
C VAL A 711 33.48 -22.92 11.56
N TYR A 712 32.92 -21.74 11.83
CA TYR A 712 33.65 -20.48 11.60
C TYR A 712 34.84 -20.22 12.55
N THR A 713 35.04 -20.97 13.63
CA THR A 713 36.20 -20.80 14.53
C THR A 713 37.31 -21.82 14.28
N ILE A 714 38.55 -21.41 14.53
CA ILE A 714 39.72 -22.30 14.57
C ILE A 714 39.89 -22.92 15.96
N PRO A 715 40.38 -24.17 16.06
CA PRO A 715 40.74 -24.75 17.36
C PRO A 715 41.82 -23.94 18.09
N GLU A 716 41.79 -23.96 19.42
CA GLU A 716 42.77 -23.27 20.25
C GLU A 716 44.19 -23.77 19.97
N GLN A 717 45.15 -22.83 19.85
CA GLN A 717 46.55 -23.09 19.47
C GLN A 717 46.73 -23.85 18.15
N TYR A 718 45.72 -23.93 17.28
CA TYR A 718 45.72 -24.74 16.07
C TYR A 718 45.88 -26.24 16.33
N ILE A 719 45.49 -26.73 17.51
CA ILE A 719 45.54 -28.14 17.87
C ILE A 719 44.24 -28.81 17.44
N TYR A 720 44.32 -29.69 16.45
CA TYR A 720 43.18 -30.46 15.97
C TYR A 720 43.05 -31.74 16.80
N HIS A 721 42.04 -31.77 17.66
CA HIS A 721 41.81 -32.87 18.59
C HIS A 721 41.18 -34.07 17.91
N VAL A 722 41.60 -35.28 18.31
CA VAL A 722 41.04 -36.54 17.81
C VAL A 722 40.58 -37.45 18.94
N LYS A 723 39.45 -38.13 18.73
CA LYS A 723 38.85 -39.08 19.67
C LYS A 723 37.99 -40.07 18.90
N ASN A 724 38.09 -41.38 19.19
CA ASN A 724 37.14 -42.31 18.59
C ASN A 724 35.74 -42.13 19.22
N PRO A 725 34.67 -42.34 18.45
CA PRO A 725 33.31 -42.24 18.96
C PRO A 725 33.07 -43.26 20.07
N ASN A 726 32.43 -42.80 21.15
CA ASN A 726 31.96 -43.68 22.23
C ASN A 726 30.65 -44.40 21.84
N ASP A 727 29.87 -43.80 20.94
CA ASP A 727 28.60 -44.29 20.38
C ASP A 727 28.43 -43.68 18.97
N PRO A 728 28.27 -44.47 17.89
CA PRO A 728 28.11 -43.96 16.54
C PRO A 728 26.72 -43.37 16.23
N GLU A 729 25.73 -43.46 17.12
CA GLU A 729 24.32 -43.18 16.75
C GLU A 729 23.67 -41.95 17.42
N SER A 730 24.37 -41.12 18.22
CA SER A 730 23.77 -39.87 18.73
C SER A 730 24.74 -38.73 19.03
N PHE A 731 24.27 -37.48 18.79
CA PHE A 731 24.96 -36.25 19.17
C PHE A 731 25.09 -36.18 20.71
N VAL A 732 26.31 -36.34 21.21
CA VAL A 732 26.64 -36.07 22.62
C VAL A 732 27.79 -35.08 22.62
N ASN A 733 27.70 -33.98 23.37
CA ASN A 733 28.80 -33.03 23.50
C ASN A 733 30.11 -33.78 23.85
N GLY A 734 31.15 -33.63 23.03
CA GLY A 734 32.40 -34.41 23.14
C GLY A 734 32.44 -35.78 22.45
N SER A 735 31.47 -36.13 21.59
CA SER A 735 31.48 -37.36 20.77
C SER A 735 32.39 -37.25 19.55
N GLY A 736 32.53 -36.05 18.98
CA GLY A 736 33.30 -35.79 17.76
C GLY A 736 32.70 -36.43 16.50
N ASP A 737 33.05 -35.91 15.33
CA ASP A 737 32.64 -36.45 14.01
C ASP A 737 33.61 -35.96 12.92
N ASP A 738 33.86 -36.74 11.87
CA ASP A 738 34.74 -36.35 10.74
C ASP A 738 33.96 -35.45 9.77
N ASN A 739 33.64 -34.24 10.23
CA ASN A 739 32.96 -33.21 9.45
C ASN A 739 33.73 -31.89 9.44
N VAL A 740 33.29 -30.95 8.60
CA VAL A 740 34.01 -29.69 8.39
C VAL A 740 34.20 -28.85 9.64
N GLY A 741 33.44 -29.05 10.72
CA GLY A 741 33.60 -28.35 11.98
C GLY A 741 34.53 -29.03 12.99
N CYS A 742 35.05 -30.23 12.71
CA CYS A 742 35.80 -31.00 13.69
C CYS A 742 37.18 -30.42 14.00
N GLY A 743 37.75 -30.89 15.12
CA GLY A 743 39.10 -30.56 15.57
C GLY A 743 39.13 -29.76 16.86
N HIS A 744 37.99 -29.26 17.33
CA HIS A 744 37.89 -28.63 18.64
C HIS A 744 37.92 -29.68 19.75
N TYR A 745 38.37 -29.33 20.96
CA TYR A 745 38.41 -30.30 22.07
C TYR A 745 37.03 -30.90 22.39
N GLN A 746 35.98 -30.07 22.36
CA GLN A 746 34.58 -30.47 22.56
C GLN A 746 33.91 -31.03 21.30
N TRP A 747 34.56 -30.89 20.14
CA TRP A 747 34.10 -31.40 18.84
C TRP A 747 35.26 -32.02 18.05
N PRO A 748 35.88 -33.09 18.59
CA PRO A 748 37.10 -33.65 18.00
C PRO A 748 36.80 -34.36 16.67
N CYS A 749 37.81 -34.53 15.84
CA CYS A 749 37.72 -35.42 14.68
C CYS A 749 37.78 -36.89 15.13
N VAL A 750 37.15 -37.78 14.37
CA VAL A 750 37.14 -39.23 14.64
C VAL A 750 38.46 -39.87 14.22
N THR A 751 39.08 -39.39 13.14
CA THR A 751 40.34 -39.94 12.63
C THR A 751 41.48 -38.92 12.62
N ILE A 752 42.70 -39.42 12.79
CA ILE A 752 43.93 -38.60 12.66
C ILE A 752 44.09 -38.07 11.23
N GLU A 753 43.75 -38.87 10.23
CA GLU A 753 43.83 -38.47 8.81
C GLU A 753 42.95 -37.25 8.54
N TYR A 754 41.68 -37.31 8.93
CA TYR A 754 40.76 -36.19 8.75
C TYR A 754 41.15 -34.97 9.60
N GLY A 755 41.65 -35.17 10.83
CA GLY A 755 42.20 -34.08 11.64
C GLY A 755 43.39 -33.37 10.97
N LEU A 756 44.26 -34.12 10.27
CA LEU A 756 45.36 -33.54 9.49
C LEU A 756 44.85 -32.77 8.27
N GLU A 757 43.82 -33.29 7.59
CA GLU A 757 43.15 -32.59 6.49
C GLU A 757 42.58 -31.25 6.96
N GLN A 758 41.83 -31.23 8.07
CA GLN A 758 41.28 -29.99 8.64
C GLN A 758 42.38 -29.01 9.08
N SER A 759 43.44 -29.52 9.70
CA SER A 759 44.60 -28.71 10.11
C SER A 759 45.27 -28.02 8.91
N SER A 760 45.34 -28.71 7.76
CA SER A 760 45.93 -28.21 6.53
C SER A 760 45.19 -27.01 5.93
N ILE A 761 43.88 -26.91 6.19
CA ILE A 761 43.01 -25.86 5.67
C ILE A 761 43.21 -24.56 6.45
N ALA A 762 43.48 -24.65 7.76
CA ALA A 762 43.52 -23.50 8.65
C ALA A 762 44.92 -22.97 8.97
N SER A 763 45.97 -23.80 8.87
CA SER A 763 47.33 -23.36 9.20
C SER A 763 48.43 -24.16 8.49
N SER A 764 49.65 -23.62 8.49
CA SER A 764 50.86 -24.30 8.02
C SER A 764 51.55 -25.14 9.10
N HIS A 765 50.85 -25.50 10.17
CA HIS A 765 51.34 -26.39 11.21
C HIS A 765 50.36 -27.55 11.36
N TYR A 766 50.86 -28.78 11.28
CA TYR A 766 50.04 -29.98 11.44
C TYR A 766 50.09 -30.44 12.90
N ILE A 767 49.27 -29.86 13.77
CA ILE A 767 49.27 -30.19 15.20
C ILE A 767 48.03 -31.00 15.55
N ILE A 768 48.22 -32.25 15.97
CA ILE A 768 47.15 -33.16 16.38
C ILE A 768 47.20 -33.37 17.90
N GLY A 769 46.09 -33.09 18.56
CA GLY A 769 45.88 -33.40 19.97
C GLY A 769 45.20 -34.77 20.14
N ILE A 770 45.88 -35.75 20.69
CA ILE A 770 45.26 -37.06 20.98
C ILE A 770 44.43 -36.92 22.26
N ILE A 771 43.11 -37.15 22.22
CA ILE A 771 42.32 -37.28 23.44
C ILE A 771 42.60 -38.67 24.03
N SER A 772 43.00 -38.71 25.30
CA SER A 772 43.46 -39.93 25.96
C SER A 772 42.44 -41.07 25.83
N GLY A 773 42.89 -42.24 25.38
CA GLY A 773 42.06 -43.40 25.07
C GLY A 773 41.77 -43.61 23.57
N TYR A 774 42.31 -42.78 22.69
CA TYR A 774 42.21 -42.98 21.24
C TYR A 774 42.82 -44.33 20.82
N LYS A 775 42.11 -45.09 19.99
CA LYS A 775 42.41 -46.39 19.42
C LYS A 775 42.83 -46.23 17.96
N LEU A 776 44.07 -46.62 17.68
CA LEU A 776 44.57 -46.82 16.33
C LEU A 776 44.43 -48.31 15.98
N ARG A 777 43.54 -48.61 15.02
CA ARG A 777 43.21 -49.99 14.59
C ARG A 777 43.65 -50.33 13.17
N SER A 778 43.96 -49.31 12.38
CA SER A 778 44.44 -49.42 11.00
C SER A 778 45.81 -48.78 10.87
N GLN A 779 46.53 -49.17 9.82
CA GLN A 779 47.76 -48.53 9.43
C GLN A 779 47.46 -47.15 8.84
N LEU A 780 48.06 -46.11 9.41
CA LEU A 780 48.03 -44.74 8.92
C LEU A 780 49.34 -44.43 8.18
N MET A 781 49.22 -43.95 6.94
CA MET A 781 50.35 -43.52 6.13
C MET A 781 50.52 -42.01 6.27
N LEU A 782 51.68 -41.56 6.71
CA LEU A 782 52.03 -40.15 6.85
C LEU A 782 53.05 -39.77 5.77
N ASN A 783 52.60 -38.98 4.79
CA ASN A 783 53.38 -38.54 3.64
C ASN A 783 53.25 -37.03 3.48
N ILE A 784 54.09 -36.25 4.16
CA ILE A 784 54.01 -34.78 4.10
C ILE A 784 55.37 -34.22 3.68
N ASP A 785 55.40 -33.67 2.47
CA ASP A 785 56.58 -32.98 1.97
C ASP A 785 56.60 -31.57 2.57
N SER A 786 57.70 -31.20 3.23
CA SER A 786 58.08 -29.85 3.72
C SER A 786 57.55 -29.32 5.07
N GLN A 787 56.65 -30.01 5.79
CA GLN A 787 56.15 -29.55 7.11
C GLN A 787 56.26 -30.64 8.20
N GLU A 788 56.27 -30.22 9.47
CA GLU A 788 56.31 -31.12 10.64
C GLU A 788 54.88 -31.45 11.12
N ILE A 789 54.59 -32.73 11.30
CA ILE A 789 53.41 -33.19 12.05
C ILE A 789 53.79 -33.32 13.52
N LYS A 790 53.12 -32.57 14.40
CA LYS A 790 53.24 -32.74 15.84
C LYS A 790 52.02 -33.45 16.39
N MET A 791 52.18 -34.66 16.91
CA MET A 791 51.16 -35.38 17.66
C MET A 791 51.45 -35.25 19.16
N GLN A 792 50.52 -34.66 19.91
CA GLN A 792 50.73 -34.36 21.33
C GLN A 792 49.53 -34.71 22.20
N ASN A 793 49.69 -34.61 23.52
CA ASN A 793 48.57 -34.65 24.45
C ASN A 793 47.55 -33.55 24.11
N SER A 794 46.25 -33.84 24.32
CA SER A 794 45.22 -32.82 24.12
C SER A 794 45.28 -31.76 25.21
N ILE A 795 45.16 -30.51 24.80
CA ILE A 795 44.92 -29.35 25.66
C ILE A 795 43.40 -29.12 25.71
N ASP A 796 42.85 -28.92 26.91
CA ASP A 796 41.44 -28.53 27.05
C ASP A 796 41.24 -27.02 26.79
N ASP A 797 39.98 -26.57 26.76
CA ASP A 797 39.61 -25.16 26.56
C ASP A 797 40.17 -24.18 27.62
N SER A 798 40.83 -24.69 28.68
CA SER A 798 41.47 -23.85 29.70
C SER A 798 42.94 -23.57 29.43
N ASN A 799 43.44 -23.97 28.25
CA ASN A 799 44.86 -23.90 27.86
C ASN A 799 45.80 -24.55 28.88
N LYS A 800 45.30 -25.51 29.66
CA LYS A 800 46.12 -26.26 30.60
C LYS A 800 46.69 -27.46 29.87
N ASP A 801 47.99 -27.41 29.63
CA ASP A 801 48.76 -28.60 29.31
C ASP A 801 48.62 -29.58 30.47
N PRO A 802 47.91 -30.72 30.30
CA PRO A 802 47.84 -31.69 31.36
C PRO A 802 49.26 -32.21 31.59
N ALA A 803 49.72 -32.21 32.84
CA ALA A 803 50.99 -32.82 33.23
C ALA A 803 51.04 -34.35 32.99
N VAL A 804 50.03 -34.91 32.30
CA VAL A 804 49.79 -36.32 32.08
C VAL A 804 49.74 -36.59 30.58
N ASN A 805 50.38 -37.68 30.17
CA ASN A 805 50.42 -38.11 28.79
C ASN A 805 49.04 -38.56 28.27
N SER A 806 48.76 -38.32 26.99
CA SER A 806 47.60 -38.90 26.32
C SER A 806 47.86 -40.35 25.94
N ILE A 807 46.92 -41.23 26.23
CA ILE A 807 47.04 -42.66 25.90
C ILE A 807 46.59 -42.89 24.45
N LEU A 808 47.51 -43.36 23.62
CA LEU A 808 47.26 -43.89 22.29
C LEU A 808 47.26 -45.43 22.35
N LEU A 809 46.08 -46.03 22.21
CA LEU A 809 45.85 -47.47 22.22
C LEU A 809 46.17 -48.05 20.84
N ILE A 810 47.15 -48.94 20.77
CA ILE A 810 47.48 -49.66 19.54
C ILE A 810 46.79 -51.03 19.57
N GLU A 811 45.84 -51.24 18.65
CA GLU A 811 45.03 -52.45 18.52
C GLU A 811 45.08 -52.95 17.06
N ASP A 812 44.76 -54.22 16.83
CA ASP A 812 44.58 -54.80 15.49
C ASP A 812 45.73 -54.45 14.51
N GLN A 813 45.47 -53.77 13.40
CA GLN A 813 46.49 -53.36 12.41
C GLN A 813 47.08 -51.97 12.67
N GLY A 814 46.85 -51.39 13.86
CA GLY A 814 47.25 -50.03 14.21
C GLY A 814 48.75 -49.78 14.06
N LYS A 815 49.14 -48.98 13.07
CA LYS A 815 50.55 -48.63 12.77
C LYS A 815 50.64 -47.22 12.20
N LEU A 816 51.77 -46.56 12.39
CA LEU A 816 52.12 -45.25 11.83
C LEU A 816 53.31 -45.44 10.89
N SER A 817 53.07 -45.31 9.58
CA SER A 817 54.12 -45.48 8.58
C SER A 817 54.46 -44.13 7.95
N ILE A 818 55.72 -43.71 8.09
CA ILE A 818 56.20 -42.39 7.71
C ILE A 818 57.07 -42.51 6.46
N SER A 819 56.59 -41.95 5.34
CA SER A 819 57.26 -42.04 4.03
C SER A 819 57.99 -40.78 3.62
N SER A 820 57.63 -39.61 4.15
CA SER A 820 58.34 -38.34 3.98
C SER A 820 58.01 -37.36 5.13
N GLY A 821 58.85 -36.34 5.32
CA GLY A 821 58.61 -35.27 6.29
C GLY A 821 59.09 -35.53 7.72
N SER A 822 58.76 -34.62 8.63
CA SER A 822 59.08 -34.75 10.06
C SER A 822 57.81 -35.07 10.85
N VAL A 823 57.88 -36.04 11.76
CA VAL A 823 56.79 -36.37 12.69
C VAL A 823 57.33 -36.37 14.11
N SER A 824 56.75 -35.53 14.97
CA SER A 824 57.07 -35.46 16.39
C SER A 824 55.92 -35.98 17.26
N PHE A 825 56.28 -36.73 18.30
CA PHE A 825 55.39 -37.19 19.35
C PHE A 825 55.80 -36.53 20.67
N ASP A 826 54.85 -35.91 21.36
CA ASP A 826 55.11 -35.16 22.58
C ASP A 826 54.10 -35.58 23.66
N LYS A 827 54.58 -36.09 24.80
CA LYS A 827 53.72 -36.57 25.92
C LYS A 827 52.65 -37.59 25.50
N ILE A 828 53.02 -38.56 24.66
CA ILE A 828 52.14 -39.67 24.26
C ILE A 828 52.53 -40.95 25.00
N THR A 829 51.52 -41.65 25.55
CA THR A 829 51.67 -43.01 26.07
C THR A 829 51.19 -44.01 25.03
N PHE A 830 52.12 -44.73 24.41
CA PHE A 830 51.84 -45.84 23.49
C PHE A 830 51.45 -47.08 24.28
N SER A 831 50.16 -47.38 24.33
CA SER A 831 49.61 -48.55 25.02
C SER A 831 49.30 -49.66 24.02
N ILE A 832 50.20 -50.63 23.92
CA ILE A 832 50.11 -51.68 22.90
C ILE A 832 49.33 -52.89 23.43
N SER A 833 48.33 -53.33 22.67
CA SER A 833 47.52 -54.51 22.94
C SER A 833 48.22 -55.79 22.50
N GLN A 834 47.99 -56.92 23.19
CA GLN A 834 48.39 -58.25 22.71
C GLN A 834 47.77 -58.62 21.34
N ASN A 835 46.66 -57.97 20.97
CA ASN A 835 45.97 -58.19 19.70
C ASN A 835 46.55 -57.34 18.56
N ALA A 836 47.48 -56.41 18.83
CA ALA A 836 48.15 -55.65 17.78
C ALA A 836 49.01 -56.59 16.93
N THR A 837 48.97 -56.41 15.61
CA THR A 837 49.70 -57.29 14.70
C THR A 837 51.20 -57.12 14.81
N ALA A 838 51.90 -58.25 14.64
CA ALA A 838 53.35 -58.28 14.65
C ALA A 838 53.96 -57.22 13.72
N GLY A 839 55.10 -56.65 14.15
CA GLY A 839 55.78 -55.56 13.44
C GLY A 839 56.27 -54.48 14.39
N TYR A 840 56.24 -53.23 13.94
CA TYR A 840 56.55 -52.05 14.75
C TYR A 840 55.40 -51.06 14.67
N VAL A 841 55.13 -50.34 15.76
CA VAL A 841 54.06 -49.33 15.82
C VAL A 841 54.38 -48.16 14.89
N ILE A 842 55.65 -47.74 14.84
CA ILE A 842 56.12 -46.65 13.99
C ILE A 842 57.17 -47.20 13.02
N THR A 843 57.00 -46.97 11.72
CA THR A 843 57.96 -47.38 10.69
C THR A 843 58.43 -46.21 9.86
N GLY A 844 59.72 -46.17 9.55
CA GLY A 844 60.34 -45.12 8.75
C GLY A 844 61.22 -45.66 7.62
N GLU A 845 60.88 -45.39 6.36
CA GLU A 845 61.48 -46.07 5.20
C GLU A 845 62.22 -45.17 4.19
N SER A 846 62.17 -43.85 4.35
CA SER A 846 62.77 -42.88 3.42
C SER A 846 63.91 -42.07 4.04
N LYS A 847 64.85 -41.56 3.21
CA LYS A 847 65.97 -40.75 3.70
C LYS A 847 65.54 -39.36 4.19
N SER A 848 64.40 -38.87 3.72
CA SER A 848 63.90 -37.53 4.04
C SER A 848 63.14 -37.46 5.38
N ILE A 849 62.95 -38.59 6.08
CA ILE A 849 62.14 -38.59 7.29
C ILE A 849 62.93 -38.18 8.53
N GLN A 850 62.23 -37.56 9.46
CA GLN A 850 62.70 -37.32 10.82
C GLN A 850 61.60 -37.72 11.81
N ILE A 851 61.91 -38.61 12.75
CA ILE A 851 60.99 -39.03 13.81
C ILE A 851 61.52 -38.47 15.13
N ILE A 852 60.68 -37.71 15.84
CA ILE A 852 61.04 -37.08 17.12
C ILE A 852 60.08 -37.58 18.20
N MET A 853 60.58 -37.92 19.38
CA MET A 853 59.76 -38.29 20.54
C MET A 853 60.26 -37.55 21.77
N ASN A 854 59.38 -36.85 22.48
CA ASN A 854 59.68 -36.14 23.72
C ASN A 854 58.72 -36.57 24.82
N ASP A 855 59.26 -36.90 26.00
CA ASP A 855 58.51 -37.19 27.23
C ASP A 855 57.38 -38.23 27.05
N CYS A 856 57.60 -39.18 26.16
CA CYS A 856 56.65 -40.24 25.83
C CYS A 856 56.77 -41.43 26.78
N GLN A 857 55.77 -42.30 26.78
CA GLN A 857 55.78 -43.56 27.52
C GLN A 857 55.39 -44.72 26.62
N MET A 858 55.89 -45.92 26.92
CA MET A 858 55.41 -47.16 26.32
C MET A 858 54.92 -48.08 27.44
N ILE A 859 53.71 -48.61 27.29
CA ILE A 859 53.11 -49.57 28.23
C ILE A 859 52.43 -50.72 27.47
N MET A 860 52.27 -51.85 28.14
CA MET A 860 51.35 -52.90 27.68
C MET A 860 49.94 -52.62 28.20
N ARG A 861 48.92 -52.88 27.38
CA ARG A 861 47.53 -52.76 27.83
C ARG A 861 47.26 -53.74 28.98
N SER A 862 46.49 -53.29 29.98
CA SER A 862 46.10 -54.11 31.13
C SER A 862 45.59 -55.49 30.72
N GLY A 863 46.18 -56.54 31.32
CA GLY A 863 45.87 -57.94 31.01
C GLY A 863 46.75 -58.61 29.94
N SER A 864 47.60 -57.86 29.22
CA SER A 864 48.53 -58.44 28.25
C SER A 864 49.76 -59.02 28.95
N ALA A 865 50.08 -60.30 28.72
CA ALA A 865 51.31 -60.91 29.23
C ALA A 865 52.53 -60.64 28.32
N THR A 866 52.29 -60.54 27.00
CA THR A 866 53.29 -60.30 25.96
C THR A 866 52.65 -59.58 24.77
N ILE A 867 53.38 -58.70 24.08
CA ILE A 867 52.97 -58.06 22.82
C ILE A 867 53.80 -58.56 21.64
N GLN A 868 53.27 -58.45 20.41
CA GLN A 868 53.98 -58.90 19.20
C GLN A 868 54.65 -57.76 18.41
N SER A 869 54.42 -56.51 18.84
CA SER A 869 54.89 -55.31 18.14
C SER A 869 55.98 -54.59 18.94
N GLY A 870 57.07 -54.23 18.28
CA GLY A 870 58.03 -53.24 18.79
C GLY A 870 57.49 -51.82 18.64
N LEU A 871 58.20 -50.83 19.17
CA LEU A 871 57.80 -49.42 19.09
C LEU A 871 58.20 -48.79 17.76
N ILE A 872 59.48 -48.83 17.38
CA ILE A 872 60.00 -48.17 16.17
C ILE A 872 60.87 -49.11 15.33
N GLU A 873 60.65 -49.11 14.02
CA GLU A 873 61.63 -49.59 13.03
C GLU A 873 62.02 -48.46 12.08
N LEU A 874 63.32 -48.13 12.07
CA LEU A 874 63.90 -47.11 11.21
C LEU A 874 64.79 -47.77 10.16
N SER A 875 64.34 -47.77 8.92
CA SER A 875 65.12 -48.27 7.78
C SER A 875 65.95 -47.19 7.11
N LYS A 876 65.45 -45.96 7.03
CA LYS A 876 66.16 -44.77 6.51
C LYS A 876 65.70 -43.52 7.26
N GLY A 877 66.45 -42.42 7.17
CA GLY A 877 66.11 -41.14 7.81
C GLY A 877 66.62 -41.04 9.26
N SER A 878 66.13 -40.08 10.04
CA SER A 878 66.66 -39.79 11.39
C SER A 878 65.65 -40.03 12.51
N LEU A 879 66.13 -40.37 13.71
CA LEU A 879 65.33 -40.60 14.90
C LEU A 879 65.94 -39.88 16.11
N SER A 880 65.12 -39.13 16.85
CA SER A 880 65.51 -38.45 18.08
C SER A 880 64.49 -38.74 19.18
N ILE A 881 64.89 -39.47 20.21
CA ILE A 881 64.04 -39.80 21.36
C ILE A 881 64.65 -39.16 22.61
N ASN A 882 63.88 -38.34 23.30
CA ASN A 882 64.24 -37.72 24.56
C ASN A 882 63.19 -38.04 25.63
N GLY A 883 63.59 -38.61 26.77
CA GLY A 883 62.66 -38.83 27.90
C GLY A 883 61.63 -39.94 27.71
N LEU A 884 61.89 -40.97 26.89
CA LEU A 884 61.00 -42.13 26.77
C LEU A 884 61.10 -43.03 28.01
N ASP A 885 59.99 -43.23 28.72
CA ASP A 885 59.91 -44.16 29.85
C ASP A 885 59.18 -45.46 29.49
N VAL A 886 59.82 -46.59 29.79
CA VAL A 886 59.35 -47.92 29.44
C VAL A 886 59.60 -48.84 30.62
N ASN A 887 58.53 -49.47 31.10
CA ASN A 887 58.61 -50.34 32.26
C ASN A 887 57.74 -51.59 32.10
N ASP A 888 58.27 -52.74 32.53
CA ASP A 888 57.54 -54.02 32.59
C ASP A 888 56.93 -54.48 31.24
N ILE A 889 57.71 -54.46 30.16
CA ILE A 889 57.24 -54.87 28.81
C ILE A 889 57.87 -56.19 28.38
N SER A 890 57.05 -57.08 27.81
CA SER A 890 57.53 -58.29 27.12
C SER A 890 57.12 -58.31 25.65
N ILE A 891 58.10 -58.37 24.74
CA ILE A 891 57.90 -58.32 23.27
C ILE A 891 58.30 -59.65 22.63
N GLN A 892 57.41 -60.26 21.85
CA GLN A 892 57.67 -61.50 21.13
C GLN A 892 58.39 -61.23 19.80
N SER A 893 59.54 -61.88 19.61
CA SER A 893 60.37 -61.95 18.40
C SER A 893 60.98 -60.63 17.88
N LYS A 894 60.56 -59.46 18.38
CA LYS A 894 61.01 -58.12 17.96
C LYS A 894 61.76 -57.39 19.08
N SER A 895 62.71 -56.54 18.72
CA SER A 895 63.25 -55.53 19.65
C SER A 895 62.23 -54.40 19.82
N MET A 896 62.40 -53.57 20.84
CA MET A 896 61.58 -52.37 20.97
C MET A 896 61.89 -51.33 19.89
N ILE A 897 63.17 -51.12 19.60
CA ILE A 897 63.66 -50.24 18.53
C ILE A 897 64.54 -51.07 17.60
N LYS A 898 64.28 -50.98 16.30
CA LYS A 898 65.10 -51.58 15.25
C LYS A 898 65.66 -50.50 14.32
N VAL A 899 66.97 -50.51 14.13
CA VAL A 899 67.69 -49.59 13.24
C VAL A 899 68.34 -50.43 12.15
N ASN A 900 67.86 -50.33 10.91
CA ASN A 900 68.42 -51.10 9.79
C ASN A 900 69.57 -50.35 9.10
N ASP A 901 70.28 -51.06 8.22
CA ASP A 901 71.31 -50.49 7.36
C ASP A 901 70.70 -49.39 6.45
N GLY A 902 71.33 -48.21 6.44
CA GLY A 902 70.86 -47.01 5.74
C GLY A 902 70.05 -46.00 6.58
N ALA A 903 69.82 -46.27 7.87
CA ALA A 903 69.27 -45.30 8.82
C ALA A 903 70.28 -44.19 9.15
N GLY A 904 69.87 -42.93 9.08
CA GLY A 904 70.67 -41.74 9.39
C GLY A 904 70.97 -41.56 10.89
N ASN A 905 70.95 -40.32 11.40
CA ASN A 905 71.28 -40.06 12.80
C ASN A 905 70.19 -40.58 13.74
N VAL A 906 70.58 -41.38 14.73
CA VAL A 906 69.70 -41.94 15.76
C VAL A 906 70.21 -41.50 17.14
N THR A 907 69.43 -40.71 17.87
CA THR A 907 69.78 -40.23 19.21
C THR A 907 68.73 -40.63 20.24
N LEU A 908 69.15 -41.28 21.33
CA LEU A 908 68.31 -41.60 22.49
C LEU A 908 68.91 -40.93 23.74
N SER A 909 68.25 -39.91 24.28
CA SER A 909 68.69 -39.17 25.47
C SER A 909 67.69 -39.26 26.60
N SER A 910 68.17 -39.33 27.84
CA SER A 910 67.34 -39.24 29.06
C SER A 910 66.20 -40.26 29.13
N CYS A 911 66.27 -41.38 28.39
CA CYS A 911 65.25 -42.42 28.42
C CYS A 911 65.46 -43.38 29.60
N SER A 912 64.38 -44.01 30.05
CA SER A 912 64.35 -44.99 31.15
C SER A 912 63.77 -46.30 30.63
N PHE A 913 64.61 -47.34 30.51
CA PHE A 913 64.19 -48.66 30.07
C PHE A 913 64.34 -49.65 31.23
N LYS A 914 63.22 -50.15 31.77
CA LYS A 914 63.19 -51.02 32.95
C LYS A 914 62.43 -52.31 32.66
N ARG A 915 63.02 -53.45 33.05
CA ARG A 915 62.37 -54.78 33.00
C ARG A 915 61.77 -55.14 31.63
N LEU A 916 62.44 -54.71 30.55
CA LEU A 916 62.04 -55.04 29.18
C LEU A 916 62.58 -56.42 28.78
N THR A 917 61.71 -57.33 28.35
CA THR A 917 62.08 -58.69 27.94
C THR A 917 61.71 -58.96 26.49
N ARG A 918 62.69 -59.25 25.62
CA ARG A 918 62.41 -59.80 24.29
C ARG A 918 62.36 -61.33 24.35
N ILE A 919 61.29 -61.93 23.85
CA ILE A 919 61.02 -63.37 23.89
C ILE A 919 61.13 -63.98 22.48
N GLY A 920 61.99 -64.96 22.27
CA GLY A 920 62.08 -65.70 20.99
C GLY A 920 63.49 -66.19 20.64
N THR A 921 63.60 -67.16 19.73
CA THR A 921 64.88 -67.77 19.29
C THR A 921 65.71 -66.82 18.43
N ASN A 922 67.05 -66.83 18.56
CA ASN A 922 67.98 -65.98 17.80
C ASN A 922 67.73 -64.46 17.94
N SER A 923 67.17 -64.03 19.08
CA SER A 923 66.85 -62.63 19.34
C SER A 923 68.11 -61.78 19.59
N LYS A 924 68.19 -60.60 18.97
CA LYS A 924 69.35 -59.69 19.03
C LYS A 924 68.96 -58.37 19.68
N GLY A 925 69.37 -58.14 20.92
CA GLY A 925 68.99 -56.92 21.66
C GLY A 925 67.51 -56.86 22.03
N GLY A 926 67.22 -56.58 23.30
CA GLY A 926 65.86 -56.44 23.80
C GLY A 926 65.28 -55.06 23.49
N VAL A 927 66.03 -54.00 23.83
CA VAL A 927 65.61 -52.62 23.63
C VAL A 927 66.00 -52.13 22.24
N ILE A 928 67.26 -52.27 21.84
CA ILE A 928 67.77 -51.80 20.55
C ILE A 928 68.40 -52.96 19.79
N GLU A 929 67.94 -53.18 18.55
CA GLU A 929 68.60 -54.01 17.54
C GLU A 929 69.05 -53.09 16.40
N ALA A 930 70.35 -52.85 16.26
CA ALA A 930 70.91 -52.01 15.21
C ALA A 930 71.76 -52.81 14.24
N VAL A 931 71.74 -52.42 12.96
CA VAL A 931 72.68 -52.84 11.92
C VAL A 931 73.28 -51.57 11.34
N ILE A 932 74.57 -51.33 11.57
CA ILE A 932 75.26 -50.10 11.17
C ILE A 932 76.23 -50.40 10.02
N GLY A 933 75.82 -50.08 8.79
CA GLY A 933 76.64 -50.13 7.58
C GLY A 933 77.24 -48.79 7.18
N SER A 934 77.79 -48.69 5.96
CA SER A 934 78.45 -47.48 5.45
C SER A 934 77.51 -46.30 5.24
N ASP A 935 76.22 -46.59 5.06
CA ASP A 935 75.19 -45.61 4.72
C ASP A 935 74.43 -45.10 5.96
N ASN A 936 74.79 -45.61 7.15
CA ASN A 936 74.18 -45.18 8.41
C ASN A 936 74.78 -43.87 8.95
N GLY A 937 73.96 -43.10 9.67
CA GLY A 937 74.42 -41.96 10.46
C GLY A 937 74.94 -42.35 11.85
N LEU A 938 75.04 -41.38 12.75
CA LEU A 938 75.51 -41.61 14.11
C LEU A 938 74.41 -42.22 15.01
N LEU A 939 74.69 -43.36 15.63
CA LEU A 939 73.89 -43.89 16.76
C LEU A 939 74.47 -43.37 18.09
N ARG A 940 73.70 -42.54 18.82
CA ARG A 940 74.07 -41.98 20.12
C ARG A 940 73.05 -42.38 21.19
N VAL A 941 73.51 -43.04 22.25
CA VAL A 941 72.64 -43.48 23.35
C VAL A 941 73.18 -42.95 24.68
N SER A 942 72.38 -42.12 25.34
CA SER A 942 72.62 -41.51 26.66
C SER A 942 71.39 -41.73 27.55
N SER A 943 71.11 -42.97 27.92
CA SER A 943 69.86 -43.40 28.60
C SER A 943 70.12 -44.50 29.63
N THR A 944 69.15 -44.78 30.51
CA THR A 944 69.25 -45.78 31.58
C THR A 944 68.62 -47.11 31.15
N PHE A 945 69.31 -48.22 31.42
CA PHE A 945 68.83 -49.58 31.17
C PHE A 945 68.90 -50.40 32.46
N GLU A 946 67.77 -50.93 32.92
CA GLU A 946 67.64 -51.66 34.18
C GLU A 946 66.90 -52.99 33.91
N GLU A 947 67.54 -54.13 34.16
CA GLU A 947 66.91 -55.46 34.00
C GLU A 947 66.34 -55.78 32.59
N CYS A 948 66.86 -55.13 31.54
CA CYS A 948 66.49 -55.45 30.16
C CYS A 948 67.20 -56.73 29.66
N LYS A 949 66.44 -57.67 29.10
CA LYS A 949 66.96 -59.00 28.70
C LYS A 949 66.37 -59.53 27.41
N VAL A 950 67.07 -60.51 26.83
CA VAL A 950 66.60 -61.39 25.76
C VAL A 950 66.43 -62.78 26.35
N SER A 951 65.32 -63.47 26.06
CA SER A 951 65.02 -64.78 26.67
C SER A 951 65.94 -65.90 26.15
N ASN A 952 66.79 -66.42 27.04
CA ASN A 952 67.53 -67.70 27.11
C ASN A 952 68.23 -68.34 25.87
N ASN A 953 69.43 -68.84 26.20
CA ASN A 953 70.46 -69.64 25.52
C ASN A 953 71.08 -69.16 24.20
N ASP A 954 70.30 -68.63 23.25
CA ASP A 954 70.83 -68.31 21.89
C ASP A 954 70.70 -66.81 21.52
N GLY A 955 70.23 -65.97 22.44
CA GLY A 955 70.09 -64.52 22.25
C GLY A 955 71.39 -63.76 22.54
N ILE A 956 71.64 -62.67 21.80
CA ILE A 956 72.86 -61.86 21.90
C ILE A 956 72.50 -60.38 22.19
N GLY A 957 73.29 -59.71 23.04
CA GLY A 957 73.22 -58.25 23.25
C GLY A 957 72.39 -57.75 24.44
N GLY A 958 71.62 -58.60 25.13
CA GLY A 958 70.87 -58.19 26.34
C GLY A 958 69.93 -57.00 26.06
N ALA A 959 70.31 -55.79 26.50
CA ALA A 959 69.57 -54.57 26.18
C ALA A 959 69.81 -54.04 24.74
N ILE A 960 71.05 -54.09 24.25
CA ILE A 960 71.47 -53.45 22.99
C ILE A 960 72.32 -54.44 22.17
N TYR A 961 71.95 -54.65 20.91
CA TYR A 961 72.77 -55.31 19.90
C TYR A 961 73.07 -54.32 18.76
N ILE A 962 74.32 -54.23 18.33
CA ILE A 962 74.80 -53.39 17.21
C ILE A 962 75.58 -54.27 16.25
#